data_AF-L8HD58-F1
#
_entry.id   AF-L8HD58-F1
#
_cell.length_a   1.000
_cell.length_b   1.000
_cell.length_c   1.000
_cell.angle_alpha   90.00
_cell.angle_beta   90.00
_cell.angle_gamma   90.00
#
_symmetry.space_group_name_H-M   'P 1'
#
loop_
_entity.id
_entity.type
_entity.pdbx_description
1 polymer ?
#
loop_
_entity_poly.entity_id
_entity_poly.type
_entity_poly.pdbx_seq_one_letter_code
_entity_poly.pdbx_strand_id
1 'polypeptide(L)'
;MLKTVRNLFPDASLDVIVRELRASGWVVANAIDALDALRDLRQQRHHGPPLPRHTPNDDPWVVLDSAAVHPPEGSSLGGNGDENDGSAAEGVRQVEDALRKSCLWDDPQAFVTHLHPPVVAATDASQGTEKVAATVAEAQGSGGGEVDPTTGGGRGGTPEAEERRKRAERQRQMLAEADRRWEEEKQRQAEAERLHARLKEHRQRYGGSLPRPNTATTSAASGAESNEAHGTREQGEMKEARAQREQQQQQQQQRGGEEELRRREAVKEKENEEEARAREEERERQQVALAGMVALSRKLAQRFTPQQLEAMRAIPFTVTTERAAKIFNDWRLSLWFAPTDFSQLLEAPSVSMTYVPYYCTAVRSVCTYAAKVEVVAGTDGRKESRLVEGRRREGSHEQNVCGAARLRPEVAALLSAIEPWDMEASLPLAAPPPPSSAIRGSLPVKVEDDDDDDDDTVHVASLLEPRDVWGTVREAIVAREKEACARELLAGDHGEDDPHEEEEKRRERVVRVVETSVTRMEYPETRYRVVYVPLYLVRYTQGDPQGEPREFFFAINALTGKSHGQRPFGVGKILGRGLSFLEGLLGLKDHHTAQIVIGSQLSQLDRRICYADKDYYLIWPASHSYVLTHDTGFITLRNCSATRPIALSSQMRESKDITARYVLRPGETQSFNYRGFWCIRLALASDDDEAGQAATPPSALSRAATFFFPATAQPASVSANGPVRWEEMIEVVGYSIDGGNHGNLLGMA
;
A
#
# COMPACT_ATOMS: atom_id res chain seq x y z
N MET A 1 12.60 -31.87 21.41
CA MET A 1 11.18 -31.60 21.67
C MET A 1 10.45 -32.76 22.33
N LEU A 2 10.20 -33.90 21.65
CA LEU A 2 9.52 -35.07 22.25
C LEU A 2 10.17 -35.57 23.56
N LYS A 3 11.51 -35.53 23.64
CA LYS A 3 12.28 -35.87 24.86
C LYS A 3 12.02 -34.89 26.01
N THR A 4 11.85 -33.60 25.71
CA THR A 4 11.54 -32.53 26.68
C THR A 4 10.11 -32.65 27.20
N VAL A 5 9.15 -32.90 26.30
CA VAL A 5 7.74 -33.10 26.66
C VAL A 5 7.57 -34.36 27.52
N ARG A 6 8.28 -35.44 27.20
CA ARG A 6 8.29 -36.67 28.02
C ARG A 6 8.88 -36.48 29.41
N ASN A 7 9.84 -35.56 29.56
CA ASN A 7 10.41 -35.22 30.87
C ASN A 7 9.47 -34.32 31.70
N LEU A 8 8.61 -33.54 31.05
CA LEU A 8 7.62 -32.69 31.72
C LEU A 8 6.37 -33.47 32.15
N PHE A 9 6.01 -34.52 31.41
CA PHE A 9 4.83 -35.36 31.66
C PHE A 9 5.21 -36.85 31.61
N PRO A 10 5.92 -37.37 32.64
CA PRO A 10 6.45 -38.74 32.62
C PRO A 10 5.38 -39.83 32.58
N ASP A 11 4.16 -39.53 33.05
CA ASP A 11 3.07 -40.50 33.19
C ASP A 11 2.04 -40.45 32.04
N ALA A 12 2.17 -39.50 31.10
CA ALA A 12 1.27 -39.38 29.97
C ALA A 12 1.73 -40.26 28.80
N SER A 13 0.81 -41.01 28.19
CA SER A 13 1.15 -41.82 27.01
C SER A 13 1.46 -40.92 25.81
N LEU A 14 2.41 -41.35 24.98
CA LEU A 14 2.87 -40.59 23.81
C LEU A 14 1.72 -40.30 22.84
N ASP A 15 0.76 -41.22 22.72
CA ASP A 15 -0.40 -41.10 21.84
C ASP A 15 -1.37 -40.01 22.30
N VAL A 16 -1.55 -39.83 23.61
CA VAL A 16 -2.37 -38.74 24.16
C VAL A 16 -1.70 -37.39 23.87
N ILE A 17 -0.39 -37.30 24.03
CA ILE A 17 0.39 -36.09 23.75
C ILE A 17 0.32 -35.71 22.26
N VAL A 18 0.47 -36.70 21.36
CA VAL A 18 0.42 -36.48 19.91
C VAL A 18 -1.00 -36.12 19.45
N ARG A 19 -2.03 -36.72 20.06
CA ARG A 19 -3.43 -36.42 19.75
C ARG A 19 -3.80 -34.99 20.14
N GLU A 20 -3.42 -34.54 21.33
CA GLU A 20 -3.72 -33.17 21.79
C GLU A 20 -2.93 -32.11 21.00
N LEU A 21 -1.66 -32.38 20.65
CA LEU A 21 -0.87 -31.48 19.79
C LEU A 21 -1.42 -31.37 18.35
N ARG A 22 -2.05 -32.44 17.84
CA ARG A 22 -2.75 -32.40 16.54
C ARG A 22 -4.09 -31.69 16.64
N ALA A 23 -4.83 -31.89 17.73
CA ALA A 23 -6.12 -31.25 17.96
C ALA A 23 -6.00 -29.72 18.11
N SER A 24 -4.85 -29.22 18.60
CA SER A 24 -4.64 -27.79 18.76
C SER A 24 -4.23 -27.05 17.48
N GLY A 25 -3.74 -27.74 16.43
CA GLY A 25 -3.39 -27.13 15.14
C GLY A 25 -2.10 -26.30 15.11
N TRP A 26 -1.08 -26.65 15.91
CA TRP A 26 0.11 -25.81 16.10
C TRP A 26 1.30 -26.16 15.19
N VAL A 27 1.93 -25.13 14.61
CA VAL A 27 3.19 -25.22 13.84
C VAL A 27 4.39 -25.00 14.79
N VAL A 28 5.49 -25.71 14.51
CA VAL A 28 6.67 -25.97 15.38
C VAL A 28 7.31 -24.73 16.05
N ALA A 29 7.18 -23.52 15.50
CA ALA A 29 7.75 -22.30 16.07
C ALA A 29 7.09 -21.90 17.41
N ASN A 30 5.78 -22.11 17.57
CA ASN A 30 5.05 -21.70 18.79
C ASN A 30 5.20 -22.66 19.97
N ALA A 31 5.81 -23.84 19.74
CA ALA A 31 5.95 -24.86 20.78
C ALA A 31 7.05 -24.53 21.81
N ILE A 32 8.00 -23.66 21.47
CA ILE A 32 9.09 -23.25 22.36
C ILE A 32 8.58 -22.24 23.39
N ASP A 33 7.87 -21.21 22.93
CA ASP A 33 7.30 -20.17 23.82
C ASP A 33 6.26 -20.73 24.79
N ALA A 34 5.47 -21.71 24.34
CA ALA A 34 4.51 -22.40 25.21
C ALA A 34 5.19 -23.29 26.28
N LEU A 35 6.37 -23.86 25.97
CA LEU A 35 7.14 -24.63 26.95
C LEU A 35 7.77 -23.73 28.00
N ASP A 36 8.18 -22.52 27.64
CA ASP A 36 8.68 -21.52 28.59
C ASP A 36 7.54 -20.96 29.46
N ALA A 37 6.35 -20.69 28.89
CA ALA A 37 5.18 -20.27 29.67
C ALA A 37 4.70 -21.34 30.67
N LEU A 38 4.75 -22.63 30.30
CA LEU A 38 4.42 -23.74 31.20
C LEU A 38 5.48 -23.95 32.29
N ARG A 39 6.75 -23.64 32.00
CA ARG A 39 7.85 -23.66 32.97
C ARG A 39 7.67 -22.58 34.03
N ASP A 40 7.26 -21.38 33.62
CA ASP A 40 6.99 -20.26 34.52
C ASP A 40 5.77 -20.51 35.42
N LEU A 41 4.70 -21.09 34.89
CA LEU A 41 3.53 -21.51 35.67
C LEU A 41 3.86 -22.57 36.74
N ARG A 42 4.80 -23.48 36.46
CA ARG A 42 5.27 -24.48 37.43
C ARG A 42 6.12 -23.85 38.53
N GLN A 43 6.94 -22.84 38.21
CA GLN A 43 7.74 -22.11 39.20
C GLN A 43 6.85 -21.26 40.12
N GLN A 44 5.79 -20.65 39.59
CA GLN A 44 4.82 -19.89 40.39
C GLN A 44 4.04 -20.75 41.39
N ARG A 45 3.77 -22.03 41.07
CA ARG A 45 3.09 -22.96 42.00
C ARG A 45 3.91 -23.37 43.22
N HIS A 46 5.23 -23.22 43.21
CA HIS A 46 6.08 -23.64 44.32
C HIS A 46 6.38 -22.54 45.36
N HIS A 47 5.92 -21.29 45.14
CA HIS A 47 6.27 -20.15 46.00
C HIS A 47 5.07 -19.31 46.51
N GLY A 48 3.85 -19.85 46.53
CA GLY A 48 2.70 -19.19 47.17
C GLY A 48 2.63 -19.46 48.69
N PRO A 49 2.31 -18.45 49.54
CA PRO A 49 2.13 -18.65 50.98
C PRO A 49 0.84 -19.45 51.28
N PRO A 50 0.76 -20.21 52.38
CA PRO A 50 -0.41 -21.03 52.68
C PRO A 50 -1.60 -20.18 53.10
N LEU A 51 -2.75 -20.39 52.45
CA LEU A 51 -4.03 -19.80 52.83
C LEU A 51 -4.58 -20.44 54.13
N PRO A 52 -5.27 -19.67 55.00
CA PRO A 52 -5.82 -20.18 56.25
C PRO A 52 -7.11 -20.97 56.01
N ARG A 53 -7.33 -21.98 56.87
CA ARG A 53 -8.51 -22.83 56.89
C ARG A 53 -9.71 -22.07 57.47
N HIS A 54 -10.83 -22.06 56.74
CA HIS A 54 -12.14 -21.64 57.26
C HIS A 54 -12.85 -22.79 57.99
N THR A 55 -13.46 -22.49 59.13
CA THR A 55 -14.55 -23.23 59.78
C THR A 55 -15.88 -22.47 59.59
N PRO A 56 -17.05 -23.15 59.64
CA PRO A 56 -18.35 -22.57 59.27
C PRO A 56 -19.15 -22.00 60.46
N ASN A 57 -20.17 -21.19 60.13
CA ASN A 57 -21.20 -20.54 60.99
C ASN A 57 -20.68 -19.37 61.85
N ASP A 58 -21.30 -18.19 61.95
CA ASP A 58 -22.72 -17.78 61.93
C ASP A 58 -22.92 -16.32 61.37
N ASP A 59 -24.07 -16.04 60.74
CA ASP A 59 -24.66 -14.69 60.53
C ASP A 59 -25.17 -14.10 61.88
N PRO A 60 -25.44 -12.76 62.09
CA PRO A 60 -26.19 -11.89 61.18
C PRO A 60 -25.87 -10.35 61.14
N TRP A 61 -26.31 -9.71 60.04
CA TRP A 61 -26.80 -8.33 59.86
C TRP A 61 -26.27 -7.16 60.72
N VAL A 62 -25.65 -6.14 60.10
CA VAL A 62 -25.88 -4.71 60.39
C VAL A 62 -25.62 -3.85 59.13
N VAL A 63 -26.63 -3.05 58.77
CA VAL A 63 -26.58 -1.89 57.86
C VAL A 63 -25.98 -0.70 58.60
N LEU A 64 -25.04 0.05 57.99
CA LEU A 64 -24.82 1.46 58.37
C LEU A 64 -24.52 2.33 57.14
N ASP A 65 -25.30 3.40 57.10
CA ASP A 65 -25.45 4.40 56.07
C ASP A 65 -24.34 5.45 56.08
N SER A 66 -24.22 6.13 54.94
CA SER A 66 -23.22 7.16 54.67
C SER A 66 -23.60 8.49 55.34
N ALA A 67 -22.61 9.13 55.97
CA ALA A 67 -22.75 10.44 56.58
C ALA A 67 -22.89 11.55 55.51
N ALA A 68 -23.89 12.40 55.74
CA ALA A 68 -24.26 13.55 54.94
C ALA A 68 -23.35 14.77 55.18
N VAL A 69 -23.19 15.57 54.12
CA VAL A 69 -22.70 16.96 54.17
C VAL A 69 -23.91 17.90 54.09
N HIS A 70 -24.03 18.81 55.05
CA HIS A 70 -25.04 19.87 55.11
C HIS A 70 -24.84 20.95 54.02
N PRO A 71 -25.93 21.58 53.52
CA PRO A 71 -25.90 22.97 53.04
C PRO A 71 -26.56 23.93 54.05
N PRO A 72 -26.28 25.25 53.97
CA PRO A 72 -26.76 26.23 54.94
C PRO A 72 -28.17 26.73 54.64
N GLU A 73 -28.83 27.12 55.73
CA GLU A 73 -30.18 27.68 55.81
C GLU A 73 -30.30 29.09 55.21
N GLY A 74 -31.51 29.41 54.72
CA GLY A 74 -31.88 30.77 54.35
C GLY A 74 -33.35 30.93 53.93
N SER A 75 -34.21 31.12 54.93
CA SER A 75 -35.38 32.04 54.91
C SER A 75 -36.70 31.63 54.23
N SER A 76 -37.58 31.12 55.10
CA SER A 76 -39.03 31.39 55.29
C SER A 76 -39.87 32.11 54.21
N LEU A 77 -41.01 31.50 53.88
CA LEU A 77 -42.42 32.02 53.92
C LEU A 77 -43.27 30.89 53.30
N GLY A 78 -44.03 30.09 54.05
CA GLY A 78 -45.36 30.43 54.56
C GLY A 78 -46.44 29.96 53.58
N GLY A 79 -47.08 28.81 53.83
CA GLY A 79 -48.27 28.37 53.07
C GLY A 79 -48.64 26.90 53.25
N ASN A 80 -49.72 26.66 54.00
CA ASN A 80 -50.40 25.36 54.16
C ASN A 80 -51.04 24.90 52.84
N GLY A 81 -51.08 23.58 52.58
CA GLY A 81 -51.98 23.00 51.59
C GLY A 81 -51.58 21.61 51.09
N ASP A 82 -52.04 20.58 51.81
CA ASP A 82 -52.41 19.21 51.42
C ASP A 82 -51.94 18.62 50.07
N GLU A 83 -51.12 17.57 50.19
CA GLU A 83 -51.24 16.23 49.58
C GLU A 83 -51.76 16.11 48.13
N ASN A 84 -50.84 16.05 47.15
CA ASN A 84 -50.74 14.93 46.19
C ASN A 84 -49.48 15.11 45.31
N ASP A 85 -48.38 14.43 45.63
CA ASP A 85 -47.25 14.28 44.71
C ASP A 85 -46.78 12.82 44.69
N GLY A 86 -47.19 12.13 43.62
CA GLY A 86 -46.57 10.88 43.16
C GLY A 86 -45.14 11.18 42.69
N SER A 87 -44.19 10.53 43.33
CA SER A 87 -42.76 10.77 43.16
C SER A 87 -42.26 10.52 41.73
N ALA A 88 -41.61 11.53 41.16
CA ALA A 88 -40.79 11.48 39.96
C ALA A 88 -39.60 10.48 40.03
N ALA A 89 -39.41 9.77 41.14
CA ALA A 89 -38.43 8.69 41.26
C ALA A 89 -38.84 7.38 40.55
N GLU A 90 -40.13 7.23 40.19
CA GLU A 90 -40.61 6.02 39.52
C GLU A 90 -40.43 6.06 37.99
N GLY A 91 -40.36 7.27 37.41
CA GLY A 91 -40.04 7.47 35.99
C GLY A 91 -38.56 7.21 35.66
N VAL A 92 -37.64 7.52 36.57
CA VAL A 92 -36.20 7.30 36.36
C VAL A 92 -35.85 5.80 36.44
N ARG A 93 -36.51 5.04 37.33
CA ARG A 93 -36.35 3.58 37.41
C ARG A 93 -36.90 2.84 36.20
N GLN A 94 -38.02 3.29 35.61
CA GLN A 94 -38.55 2.66 34.39
C GLN A 94 -37.67 2.91 33.15
N VAL A 95 -36.94 4.03 33.09
CA VAL A 95 -35.98 4.30 32.02
C VAL A 95 -34.68 3.50 32.21
N GLU A 96 -34.19 3.34 33.44
CA GLU A 96 -33.06 2.45 33.75
C GLU A 96 -33.38 0.96 33.49
N ASP A 97 -34.58 0.49 33.83
CA ASP A 97 -35.00 -0.89 33.58
C ASP A 97 -35.27 -1.17 32.09
N ALA A 98 -35.68 -0.16 31.32
CA ALA A 98 -35.81 -0.25 29.87
C ALA A 98 -34.42 -0.31 29.19
N LEU A 99 -33.45 0.46 29.69
CA LEU A 99 -32.07 0.44 29.17
C LEU A 99 -31.30 -0.83 29.56
N ARG A 100 -31.55 -1.41 30.74
CA ARG A 100 -31.00 -2.72 31.13
C ARG A 100 -31.53 -3.88 30.29
N LYS A 101 -32.75 -3.77 29.74
CA LYS A 101 -33.33 -4.82 28.87
C LYS A 101 -32.91 -4.70 27.39
N SER A 102 -32.34 -3.57 26.95
CA SER A 102 -31.88 -3.37 25.57
C SER A 102 -30.40 -3.71 25.31
N CYS A 103 -29.60 -3.92 26.35
CA CYS A 103 -28.18 -4.28 26.21
C CYS A 103 -27.96 -5.76 26.52
N LEU A 104 -28.27 -6.63 25.55
CA LEU A 104 -28.17 -8.08 25.66
C LEU A 104 -26.91 -8.59 24.95
N TRP A 105 -25.75 -8.40 25.57
CA TRP A 105 -24.49 -9.08 25.19
C TRP A 105 -23.62 -9.28 26.44
N ASP A 106 -24.10 -10.04 27.42
CA ASP A 106 -23.26 -10.57 28.52
C ASP A 106 -23.95 -11.78 29.18
N ASP A 107 -24.01 -12.93 28.50
CA ASP A 107 -24.10 -14.25 29.14
C ASP A 107 -23.60 -15.37 28.19
N PRO A 108 -22.45 -16.02 28.46
CA PRO A 108 -21.89 -17.06 27.61
C PRO A 108 -22.37 -18.50 27.94
N GLN A 109 -23.43 -18.73 28.73
CA GLN A 109 -23.90 -20.10 29.05
C GLN A 109 -25.33 -20.48 28.62
N ALA A 110 -26.06 -19.66 27.88
CA ALA A 110 -27.47 -19.95 27.53
C ALA A 110 -27.73 -20.51 26.10
N PHE A 111 -26.76 -21.13 25.43
CA PHE A 111 -26.97 -21.67 24.07
C PHE A 111 -26.32 -23.03 23.81
N VAL A 112 -26.74 -24.07 24.55
CA VAL A 112 -26.68 -25.46 24.07
C VAL A 112 -27.89 -26.21 24.61
N THR A 113 -29.01 -26.20 23.89
CA THR A 113 -29.99 -27.29 23.75
C THR A 113 -31.22 -26.80 22.97
N HIS A 114 -31.80 -27.70 22.17
CA HIS A 114 -33.03 -27.58 21.36
C HIS A 114 -32.90 -27.16 19.90
N LEU A 115 -32.48 -28.10 19.04
CA LEU A 115 -33.14 -28.36 17.75
C LEU A 115 -33.09 -29.87 17.45
N HIS A 116 -34.14 -30.60 17.85
CA HIS A 116 -34.56 -31.84 17.18
C HIS A 116 -35.86 -31.53 16.46
N PRO A 117 -36.01 -31.81 15.15
CA PRO A 117 -37.31 -31.74 14.50
C PRO A 117 -38.17 -32.97 14.85
N PRO A 118 -39.50 -32.81 14.98
CA PRO A 118 -40.39 -33.92 15.26
C PRO A 118 -40.58 -34.80 14.01
N VAL A 119 -40.42 -36.10 14.23
CA VAL A 119 -40.92 -37.17 13.38
C VAL A 119 -42.45 -37.18 13.46
N VAL A 120 -43.12 -37.02 12.32
CA VAL A 120 -44.52 -37.46 12.17
C VAL A 120 -44.58 -38.42 10.98
N ALA A 121 -44.98 -39.64 11.30
CA ALA A 121 -45.27 -40.70 10.37
C ALA A 121 -46.62 -40.48 9.67
N ALA A 122 -46.69 -40.81 8.39
CA ALA A 122 -47.91 -41.27 7.74
C ALA A 122 -47.54 -42.30 6.67
N THR A 123 -48.43 -43.28 6.53
CA THR A 123 -48.26 -44.64 6.05
C THR A 123 -48.56 -44.84 4.55
N ASP A 124 -48.00 -45.96 4.05
CA ASP A 124 -48.51 -46.90 3.05
C ASP A 124 -48.29 -46.76 1.51
N ALA A 125 -47.76 -47.89 1.02
CA ALA A 125 -48.02 -48.63 -0.22
C ALA A 125 -47.46 -48.11 -1.57
N SER A 126 -46.42 -48.77 -2.09
CA SER A 126 -46.58 -49.99 -2.93
C SER A 126 -45.23 -50.48 -3.46
N GLN A 127 -45.11 -51.79 -3.57
CA GLN A 127 -43.91 -52.57 -3.84
C GLN A 127 -43.66 -52.74 -5.35
N GLY A 128 -42.39 -52.91 -5.72
CA GLY A 128 -41.97 -53.37 -7.05
C GLY A 128 -40.47 -53.64 -7.07
N THR A 129 -40.04 -54.75 -6.46
CA THR A 129 -38.68 -55.28 -6.54
C THR A 129 -38.55 -56.32 -7.65
N GLU A 130 -37.51 -56.25 -8.47
CA GLU A 130 -36.95 -57.44 -9.09
C GLU A 130 -35.41 -57.38 -9.10
N LYS A 131 -34.82 -58.54 -8.80
CA LYS A 131 -33.45 -58.78 -8.35
C LYS A 131 -32.83 -59.86 -9.25
N VAL A 132 -31.53 -59.71 -9.49
CA VAL A 132 -30.47 -60.75 -9.48
C VAL A 132 -30.27 -61.67 -10.70
N ALA A 133 -29.06 -61.49 -11.25
CA ALA A 133 -28.10 -62.41 -11.88
C ALA A 133 -28.32 -63.94 -11.82
N ALA A 134 -27.91 -64.61 -12.91
CA ALA A 134 -26.68 -65.43 -13.01
C ALA A 134 -26.84 -66.52 -14.09
N THR A 135 -25.85 -66.70 -14.98
CA THR A 135 -25.36 -68.04 -15.38
C THR A 135 -24.05 -67.98 -16.17
N VAL A 136 -23.25 -69.03 -15.94
CA VAL A 136 -21.91 -69.38 -16.44
C VAL A 136 -22.06 -70.42 -17.56
N ALA A 137 -21.19 -70.43 -18.58
CA ALA A 137 -20.62 -71.66 -19.18
C ALA A 137 -19.54 -71.36 -20.24
N GLU A 138 -18.55 -72.25 -20.28
CA GLU A 138 -17.28 -72.29 -21.02
C GLU A 138 -17.40 -72.62 -22.52
N ALA A 139 -16.37 -72.28 -23.31
CA ALA A 139 -15.70 -73.20 -24.25
C ALA A 139 -14.37 -72.63 -24.79
N GLN A 140 -13.43 -73.54 -25.01
CA GLN A 140 -12.02 -73.37 -25.38
C GLN A 140 -11.79 -72.97 -26.85
N GLY A 141 -10.62 -72.41 -27.17
CA GLY A 141 -10.15 -72.28 -28.55
C GLY A 141 -8.76 -71.64 -28.71
N SER A 142 -7.74 -72.49 -28.88
CA SER A 142 -6.35 -72.19 -29.24
C SER A 142 -6.21 -71.55 -30.64
N GLY A 143 -5.19 -70.70 -30.84
CA GLY A 143 -4.69 -70.40 -32.18
C GLY A 143 -3.80 -69.14 -32.26
N GLY A 144 -2.48 -69.34 -32.35
CA GLY A 144 -1.53 -68.29 -32.69
C GLY A 144 -1.64 -67.86 -34.16
N GLY A 145 -1.25 -66.62 -34.44
CA GLY A 145 -1.23 -66.05 -35.79
C GLY A 145 -0.51 -64.71 -35.81
N GLU A 146 0.76 -64.76 -36.19
CA GLU A 146 1.61 -63.66 -36.64
C GLU A 146 0.98 -62.99 -37.88
N VAL A 147 0.80 -61.66 -37.86
CA VAL A 147 0.37 -60.88 -39.04
C VAL A 147 1.15 -59.57 -39.13
N ASP A 148 1.77 -59.42 -40.30
CA ASP A 148 2.49 -58.31 -40.89
C ASP A 148 1.80 -56.93 -40.76
N PRO A 149 2.54 -55.81 -40.58
CA PRO A 149 1.97 -54.47 -40.56
C PRO A 149 2.15 -53.80 -41.92
N THR A 150 1.23 -54.00 -42.86
CA THR A 150 1.07 -53.06 -43.98
C THR A 150 -0.39 -52.93 -44.39
N THR A 151 -0.76 -51.67 -44.70
CA THR A 151 -1.94 -51.24 -45.46
C THR A 151 -3.15 -50.73 -44.65
N GLY A 152 -3.11 -49.42 -44.37
CA GLY A 152 -4.13 -48.47 -44.84
C GLY A 152 -5.39 -48.24 -44.00
N GLY A 153 -5.68 -46.96 -43.70
CA GLY A 153 -7.07 -46.54 -43.48
C GLY A 153 -7.25 -45.28 -42.64
N GLY A 154 -7.64 -44.17 -43.29
CA GLY A 154 -8.57 -43.20 -42.72
C GLY A 154 -8.01 -42.11 -41.80
N ARG A 155 -7.45 -41.05 -42.39
CA ARG A 155 -7.25 -39.76 -41.72
C ARG A 155 -8.61 -39.09 -41.44
N GLY A 156 -9.21 -39.39 -40.30
CA GLY A 156 -10.18 -38.52 -39.64
C GLY A 156 -9.42 -37.63 -38.65
N GLY A 157 -9.00 -36.44 -39.07
CA GLY A 157 -8.52 -35.44 -38.11
C GLY A 157 -9.67 -35.07 -37.18
N THR A 158 -9.47 -35.14 -35.87
CA THR A 158 -10.48 -34.73 -34.90
C THR A 158 -10.83 -33.25 -35.10
N PRO A 159 -12.08 -32.81 -34.85
CA PRO A 159 -12.48 -31.40 -34.95
C PRO A 159 -11.54 -30.46 -34.18
N GLU A 160 -11.02 -30.93 -33.06
CA GLU A 160 -10.06 -30.21 -32.21
C GLU A 160 -8.70 -29.96 -32.92
N ALA A 161 -8.23 -30.90 -33.73
CA ALA A 161 -6.99 -30.74 -34.51
C ALA A 161 -7.17 -29.69 -35.63
N GLU A 162 -8.36 -29.62 -36.22
CA GLU A 162 -8.69 -28.59 -37.22
C GLU A 162 -8.80 -27.20 -36.57
N GLU A 163 -9.38 -27.11 -35.38
CA GLU A 163 -9.49 -25.85 -34.64
C GLU A 163 -8.13 -25.33 -34.17
N ARG A 164 -7.25 -26.21 -33.67
CA ARG A 164 -5.85 -25.85 -33.35
C ARG A 164 -5.10 -25.33 -34.57
N ARG A 165 -5.32 -25.92 -35.75
CA ARG A 165 -4.73 -25.46 -37.01
C ARG A 165 -5.25 -24.07 -37.40
N LYS A 166 -6.56 -23.83 -37.30
CA LYS A 166 -7.17 -22.50 -37.56
C LYS A 166 -6.70 -21.43 -36.58
N ARG A 167 -6.46 -21.78 -35.30
CA ARG A 167 -5.92 -20.86 -34.29
C ARG A 167 -4.47 -20.47 -34.59
N ALA A 168 -3.64 -21.46 -34.95
CA ALA A 168 -2.26 -21.23 -35.35
C ALA A 168 -2.15 -20.37 -36.62
N GLU A 169 -3.07 -20.54 -37.58
CA GLU A 169 -3.12 -19.74 -38.80
C GLU A 169 -3.53 -18.29 -38.53
N ARG A 170 -4.52 -18.06 -37.65
CA ARG A 170 -4.89 -16.70 -37.19
C ARG A 170 -3.76 -15.99 -36.45
N GLN A 171 -3.00 -16.71 -35.61
CA GLN A 171 -1.82 -16.15 -34.95
C GLN A 171 -0.73 -15.74 -35.96
N ARG A 172 -0.49 -16.56 -36.99
CA ARG A 172 0.46 -16.22 -38.05
C ARG A 172 0.02 -14.99 -38.85
N GLN A 173 -1.28 -14.85 -39.13
CA GLN A 173 -1.82 -13.67 -39.81
C GLN A 173 -1.66 -12.40 -38.96
N MET A 174 -1.95 -12.47 -37.66
CA MET A 174 -1.73 -11.33 -36.76
C MET A 174 -0.27 -10.89 -36.71
N LEU A 175 0.67 -11.83 -36.60
CA LEU A 175 2.10 -11.51 -36.58
C LEU A 175 2.57 -10.88 -37.91
N ALA A 176 2.12 -11.43 -39.04
CA ALA A 176 2.44 -10.86 -40.35
C ALA A 176 1.86 -9.44 -40.54
N GLU A 177 0.67 -9.16 -40.00
CA GLU A 177 0.10 -7.81 -40.05
C GLU A 177 0.84 -6.83 -39.12
N ALA A 178 1.26 -7.28 -37.94
CA ALA A 178 2.07 -6.48 -37.02
C ALA A 178 3.42 -6.09 -37.66
N ASP A 179 4.11 -7.04 -38.30
CA ASP A 179 5.36 -6.79 -39.03
C ASP A 179 5.15 -5.77 -40.18
N ARG A 180 4.03 -5.87 -40.89
CA ARG A 180 3.68 -4.90 -41.94
C ARG A 180 3.47 -3.49 -41.38
N ARG A 181 2.73 -3.35 -40.27
CA ARG A 181 2.50 -2.05 -39.61
C ARG A 181 3.81 -1.43 -39.10
N TRP A 182 4.70 -2.26 -38.56
CA TRP A 182 6.02 -1.83 -38.11
C TRP A 182 6.88 -1.28 -39.26
N GLU A 183 6.92 -1.95 -40.41
CA GLU A 183 7.64 -1.44 -41.58
C GLU A 183 7.01 -0.17 -42.17
N GLU A 184 5.68 -0.04 -42.17
CA GLU A 184 5.01 1.21 -42.55
C GLU A 184 5.36 2.39 -41.61
N GLU A 185 5.43 2.15 -40.31
CA GLU A 185 5.78 3.17 -39.31
C GLU A 185 7.25 3.61 -39.43
N LYS A 186 8.16 2.65 -39.66
CA LYS A 186 9.55 2.91 -39.97
C LYS A 186 9.72 3.73 -41.25
N GLN A 187 8.90 3.50 -42.27
CA GLN A 187 8.88 4.33 -43.48
C GLN A 187 8.39 5.76 -43.19
N ARG A 188 7.31 5.93 -42.40
CA ARG A 188 6.85 7.28 -41.99
C ARG A 188 7.91 8.03 -41.20
N GLN A 189 8.63 7.35 -40.31
CA GLN A 189 9.71 7.96 -39.53
C GLN A 189 10.86 8.41 -40.42
N ALA A 190 11.28 7.58 -41.37
CA ALA A 190 12.30 7.95 -42.36
C ALA A 190 11.86 9.14 -43.25
N GLU A 191 10.57 9.22 -43.60
CA GLU A 191 10.03 10.36 -44.36
C GLU A 191 9.99 11.64 -43.52
N ALA A 192 9.60 11.56 -42.25
CA ALA A 192 9.63 12.69 -41.32
C ALA A 192 11.05 13.23 -41.12
N GLU A 193 12.04 12.34 -40.99
CA GLU A 193 13.46 12.73 -40.92
C GLU A 193 13.94 13.43 -42.19
N ARG A 194 13.53 12.95 -43.38
CA ARG A 194 13.83 13.61 -44.66
C ARG A 194 13.19 15.00 -44.75
N LEU A 195 11.95 15.16 -44.29
CA LEU A 195 11.27 16.47 -44.24
C LEU A 195 11.97 17.42 -43.28
N HIS A 196 12.36 16.95 -42.09
CA HIS A 196 13.10 17.73 -41.12
C HIS A 196 14.48 18.16 -41.66
N ALA A 197 15.19 17.26 -42.35
CA ALA A 197 16.44 17.57 -43.03
C ALA A 197 16.25 18.66 -44.12
N ARG A 198 15.20 18.56 -44.93
CA ARG A 198 14.83 19.58 -45.93
C ARG A 198 14.52 20.93 -45.29
N LEU A 199 13.77 20.95 -44.19
CA LEU A 199 13.47 22.17 -43.42
C LEU A 199 14.74 22.82 -42.86
N LYS A 200 15.67 22.01 -42.35
CA LYS A 200 16.96 22.47 -41.84
C LYS A 200 17.81 23.06 -42.96
N GLU A 201 17.85 22.42 -44.14
CA GLU A 201 18.54 22.93 -45.32
C GLU A 201 17.92 24.24 -45.83
N HIS A 202 16.58 24.32 -45.88
CA HIS A 202 15.86 25.55 -46.23
C HIS A 202 16.19 26.68 -45.25
N ARG A 203 16.22 26.39 -43.95
CA ARG A 203 16.61 27.36 -42.92
C ARG A 203 18.06 27.80 -43.05
N GLN A 204 18.97 26.93 -43.49
CA GLN A 204 20.36 27.30 -43.76
C GLN A 204 20.51 28.14 -45.03
N ARG A 205 19.77 27.81 -46.10
CA ARG A 205 19.80 28.56 -47.37
C ARG A 205 19.17 29.94 -47.27
N TYR A 206 18.13 30.11 -46.46
CA TYR A 206 17.33 31.34 -46.41
C TYR A 206 17.32 32.02 -45.03
N GLY A 207 18.03 31.48 -44.05
CA GLY A 207 18.16 32.05 -42.69
C GLY A 207 19.20 33.17 -42.56
N GLY A 208 19.78 33.63 -43.66
CA GLY A 208 20.55 34.88 -43.69
C GLY A 208 19.61 36.04 -43.39
N SER A 209 19.91 36.78 -42.32
CA SER A 209 19.17 37.90 -41.76
C SER A 209 18.27 38.64 -42.77
N LEU A 210 16.95 38.48 -42.61
CA LEU A 210 16.00 39.41 -43.21
C LEU A 210 16.34 40.82 -42.68
N PRO A 211 16.57 41.81 -43.56
CA PRO A 211 16.81 43.18 -43.13
C PRO A 211 15.56 43.69 -42.42
N ARG A 212 15.75 44.25 -41.22
CA ARG A 212 14.70 44.89 -40.44
C ARG A 212 14.05 46.00 -41.28
N PRO A 213 12.70 46.10 -41.33
CA PRO A 213 12.04 47.20 -42.01
C PRO A 213 12.30 48.49 -41.24
N ASN A 214 13.06 49.40 -41.85
CA ASN A 214 13.22 50.76 -41.37
C ASN A 214 11.89 51.51 -41.51
N THR A 215 11.36 51.95 -40.38
CA THR A 215 10.37 53.02 -40.27
C THR A 215 11.03 54.34 -40.64
N ALA A 216 10.72 54.90 -41.82
CA ALA A 216 11.04 56.28 -42.18
C ALA A 216 9.91 56.92 -43.00
N THR A 217 9.12 57.71 -42.29
CA THR A 217 8.70 59.08 -42.57
C THR A 217 8.50 59.53 -44.03
N THR A 218 7.25 59.90 -44.31
CA THR A 218 6.79 60.83 -45.35
C THR A 218 7.56 62.15 -45.37
N SER A 219 8.07 62.57 -46.54
CA SER A 219 8.07 63.99 -46.95
C SER A 219 8.24 64.12 -48.47
N ALA A 220 7.66 65.18 -48.99
CA ALA A 220 7.44 65.47 -50.40
C ALA A 220 8.58 66.25 -51.06
N ALA A 221 8.52 66.29 -52.41
CA ALA A 221 8.79 67.43 -53.31
C ALA A 221 9.90 67.27 -54.39
N SER A 222 9.41 67.34 -55.65
CA SER A 222 9.85 68.15 -56.80
C SER A 222 11.16 67.88 -57.57
N GLY A 223 11.02 67.92 -58.91
CA GLY A 223 12.06 68.20 -59.92
C GLY A 223 12.30 67.01 -60.87
N ALA A 224 11.49 66.78 -61.91
CA ALA A 224 11.58 67.37 -63.26
C ALA A 224 12.98 67.25 -63.91
N GLU A 225 13.15 66.36 -64.89
CA GLU A 225 13.39 66.73 -66.31
C GLU A 225 13.68 65.51 -67.21
N SER A 226 12.97 65.51 -68.35
CA SER A 226 13.31 64.96 -69.68
C SER A 226 13.99 63.59 -69.84
N ASN A 227 13.24 62.62 -70.39
CA ASN A 227 13.57 62.10 -71.73
C ASN A 227 12.37 61.34 -72.31
N GLU A 228 11.85 61.89 -73.41
CA GLU A 228 10.81 61.29 -74.23
C GLU A 228 11.38 60.19 -75.14
N ALA A 229 10.45 59.30 -75.53
CA ALA A 229 10.48 58.51 -76.75
C ALA A 229 11.37 57.25 -76.79
N HIS A 230 10.97 56.23 -76.02
CA HIS A 230 10.80 54.85 -76.52
C HIS A 230 10.18 53.98 -75.42
N GLY A 231 8.91 53.58 -75.55
CA GLY A 231 8.32 52.70 -74.52
C GLY A 231 6.81 52.46 -74.57
N THR A 232 6.15 52.56 -75.73
CA THR A 232 4.70 52.29 -75.82
C THR A 232 4.34 50.80 -75.91
N ARG A 233 5.33 49.89 -75.85
CA ARG A 233 5.10 48.43 -75.78
C ARG A 233 5.26 47.86 -74.37
N GLU A 234 6.22 48.36 -73.58
CA GLU A 234 6.49 47.84 -72.22
C GLU A 234 5.44 48.26 -71.18
N GLN A 235 4.76 49.40 -71.33
CA GLN A 235 3.71 49.82 -70.39
C GLN A 235 2.41 48.98 -70.50
N GLY A 236 2.15 48.38 -71.66
CA GLY A 236 1.04 47.43 -71.84
C GLY A 236 1.32 46.12 -71.11
N GLU A 237 2.51 45.56 -71.33
CA GLU A 237 2.95 44.31 -70.70
C GLU A 237 3.06 44.44 -69.17
N MET A 238 3.49 45.61 -68.66
CA MET A 238 3.59 45.85 -67.22
C MET A 238 2.22 45.99 -66.53
N LYS A 239 1.20 46.55 -67.20
CA LYS A 239 -0.17 46.58 -66.68
C LYS A 239 -0.80 45.19 -66.64
N GLU A 240 -0.57 44.39 -67.67
CA GLU A 240 -1.10 43.03 -67.77
C GLU A 240 -0.42 42.09 -66.74
N ALA A 241 0.89 42.22 -66.56
CA ALA A 241 1.63 41.50 -65.52
C ALA A 241 1.18 41.89 -64.10
N ARG A 242 0.81 43.15 -63.87
CA ARG A 242 0.29 43.59 -62.56
C ARG A 242 -1.11 43.03 -62.29
N ALA A 243 -1.99 43.04 -63.30
CA ALA A 243 -3.31 42.43 -63.19
C ALA A 243 -3.23 40.91 -62.95
N GLN A 244 -2.32 40.21 -63.64
CA GLN A 244 -2.08 38.77 -63.39
C GLN A 244 -1.55 38.51 -61.97
N ARG A 245 -0.63 39.34 -61.46
CA ARG A 245 -0.13 39.19 -60.09
C ARG A 245 -1.21 39.43 -59.05
N GLU A 246 -2.05 40.46 -59.22
CA GLU A 246 -3.16 40.73 -58.31
C GLU A 246 -4.20 39.59 -58.32
N GLN A 247 -4.52 39.05 -59.50
CA GLN A 247 -5.42 37.90 -59.63
C GLN A 247 -4.83 36.64 -58.99
N GLN A 248 -3.53 36.39 -59.17
CA GLN A 248 -2.84 35.25 -58.57
C GLN A 248 -2.72 35.42 -57.04
N GLN A 249 -2.54 36.64 -56.54
CA GLN A 249 -2.51 36.94 -55.12
C GLN A 249 -3.89 36.77 -54.47
N GLN A 250 -4.98 37.18 -55.14
CA GLN A 250 -6.35 36.91 -54.68
C GLN A 250 -6.65 35.42 -54.63
N GLN A 251 -6.24 34.63 -55.64
CA GLN A 251 -6.39 33.18 -55.61
C GLN A 251 -5.60 32.52 -54.47
N GLN A 252 -4.38 33.01 -54.19
CA GLN A 252 -3.59 32.51 -53.06
C GLN A 252 -4.22 32.84 -51.70
N GLN A 253 -4.81 34.04 -51.55
CA GLN A 253 -5.52 34.42 -50.33
C GLN A 253 -6.79 33.59 -50.12
N GLN A 254 -7.56 33.32 -51.17
CA GLN A 254 -8.73 32.45 -51.10
C GLN A 254 -8.34 31.02 -50.73
N ARG A 255 -7.29 30.48 -51.36
CA ARG A 255 -6.80 29.12 -51.07
C ARG A 255 -6.25 28.99 -49.65
N GLY A 256 -5.55 30.02 -49.15
CA GLY A 256 -5.08 30.06 -47.77
C GLY A 256 -6.22 30.10 -46.76
N GLY A 257 -7.27 30.87 -47.04
CA GLY A 257 -8.48 30.92 -46.21
C GLY A 257 -9.24 29.59 -46.15
N GLU A 258 -9.37 28.89 -47.27
CA GLU A 258 -10.00 27.56 -47.32
C GLU A 258 -9.18 26.50 -46.57
N GLU A 259 -7.86 26.53 -46.69
CA GLU A 259 -6.99 25.58 -45.97
C GLU A 259 -7.00 25.84 -44.46
N GLU A 260 -7.04 27.10 -44.03
CA GLU A 260 -7.19 27.46 -42.62
C GLU A 260 -8.56 27.04 -42.06
N LEU A 261 -9.63 27.24 -42.82
CA LEU A 261 -10.96 26.78 -42.44
C LEU A 261 -10.99 25.24 -42.26
N ARG A 262 -10.42 24.49 -43.21
CA ARG A 262 -10.32 23.02 -43.11
C ARG A 262 -9.49 22.58 -41.90
N ARG A 263 -8.40 23.29 -41.58
CA ARG A 263 -7.62 23.00 -40.36
C ARG A 263 -8.45 23.23 -39.10
N ARG A 264 -9.23 24.31 -39.04
CA ARG A 264 -10.11 24.60 -37.90
C ARG A 264 -11.23 23.57 -37.76
N GLU A 265 -11.82 23.12 -38.86
CA GLU A 265 -12.82 22.05 -38.86
C GLU A 265 -12.23 20.72 -38.38
N ALA A 266 -11.04 20.33 -38.87
CA ALA A 266 -10.36 19.11 -38.43
C ALA A 266 -9.96 19.13 -36.95
N VAL A 267 -9.59 20.30 -36.40
CA VAL A 267 -9.33 20.46 -34.95
C VAL A 267 -10.63 20.30 -34.15
N LYS A 268 -11.72 20.93 -34.58
CA LYS A 268 -13.03 20.79 -33.91
C LYS A 268 -13.56 19.35 -33.96
N GLU A 269 -13.36 18.66 -35.08
CA GLU A 269 -13.75 17.25 -35.21
C GLU A 269 -12.97 16.37 -34.22
N LYS A 270 -11.65 16.58 -34.10
CA LYS A 270 -10.84 15.89 -33.09
C LYS A 270 -11.26 16.21 -31.65
N GLU A 271 -11.54 17.47 -31.35
CA GLU A 271 -12.02 17.88 -30.01
C GLU A 271 -13.37 17.22 -29.68
N ASN A 272 -14.29 17.16 -30.65
CA ASN A 272 -15.58 16.48 -30.48
C ASN A 272 -15.43 14.96 -30.32
N GLU A 273 -14.52 14.33 -31.07
CA GLU A 273 -14.21 12.90 -30.91
C GLU A 273 -13.60 12.59 -29.54
N GLU A 274 -12.70 13.45 -29.05
CA GLU A 274 -12.11 13.31 -27.72
C GLU A 274 -13.14 13.51 -26.60
N GLU A 275 -14.03 14.49 -26.73
CA GLU A 275 -15.14 14.69 -25.80
C GLU A 275 -16.13 13.52 -25.82
N ALA A 276 -16.43 12.96 -27.00
CA ALA A 276 -17.29 11.79 -27.14
C ALA A 276 -16.68 10.55 -26.45
N ARG A 277 -15.37 10.32 -26.65
CA ARG A 277 -14.65 9.24 -25.95
C ARG A 277 -14.64 9.45 -24.43
N ALA A 278 -14.44 10.68 -23.95
CA ALA A 278 -14.48 10.98 -22.53
C ALA A 278 -15.87 10.70 -21.91
N ARG A 279 -16.96 11.04 -22.62
CA ARG A 279 -18.34 10.74 -22.18
C ARG A 279 -18.64 9.24 -22.17
N GLU A 280 -18.12 8.50 -23.15
CA GLU A 280 -18.26 7.04 -23.21
C GLU A 280 -17.51 6.37 -22.05
N GLU A 281 -16.25 6.78 -21.81
CA GLU A 281 -15.45 6.32 -20.67
C GLU A 281 -16.12 6.64 -19.33
N GLU A 282 -16.75 7.81 -19.18
CA GLU A 282 -17.51 8.16 -17.97
C GLU A 282 -18.74 7.25 -17.76
N ARG A 283 -19.45 6.90 -18.84
CA ARG A 283 -20.59 5.96 -18.76
C ARG A 283 -20.14 4.56 -18.37
N GLU A 284 -19.04 4.08 -18.93
CA GLU A 284 -18.45 2.79 -18.56
C GLU A 284 -18.04 2.79 -17.09
N ARG A 285 -17.39 3.86 -16.60
CA ARG A 285 -17.08 4.04 -15.16
C ARG A 285 -18.32 3.94 -14.29
N GLN A 286 -19.40 4.65 -14.65
CA GLN A 286 -20.66 4.61 -13.90
C GLN A 286 -21.30 3.20 -13.93
N GLN A 287 -21.22 2.49 -15.05
CA GLN A 287 -21.77 1.15 -15.20
C GLN A 287 -20.98 0.11 -14.38
N VAL A 288 -19.65 0.16 -14.41
CA VAL A 288 -18.77 -0.70 -13.59
C VAL A 288 -18.96 -0.42 -12.10
N ALA A 289 -19.06 0.85 -11.70
CA ALA A 289 -19.35 1.23 -10.33
C ALA A 289 -20.69 0.65 -9.83
N LEU A 290 -21.75 0.81 -10.65
CA LEU A 290 -23.08 0.31 -10.32
C LEU A 290 -23.12 -1.23 -10.25
N ALA A 291 -22.50 -1.91 -11.23
CA ALA A 291 -22.40 -3.37 -11.24
C ALA A 291 -21.66 -3.88 -10.00
N GLY A 292 -20.53 -3.24 -9.66
CA GLY A 292 -19.76 -3.49 -8.45
C GLY A 292 -20.60 -3.40 -7.18
N MET A 293 -21.31 -2.29 -7.01
CA MET A 293 -22.17 -2.07 -5.85
C MET A 293 -23.35 -3.05 -5.78
N VAL A 294 -24.01 -3.34 -6.90
CA VAL A 294 -25.13 -4.29 -6.93
C VAL A 294 -24.68 -5.70 -6.57
N ALA A 295 -23.52 -6.14 -7.07
CA ALA A 295 -22.94 -7.42 -6.73
C ALA A 295 -22.58 -7.51 -5.23
N LEU A 296 -21.99 -6.44 -4.68
CA LEU A 296 -21.70 -6.33 -3.25
C LEU A 296 -22.99 -6.39 -2.41
N SER A 297 -23.99 -5.55 -2.71
CA SER A 297 -25.28 -5.55 -2.01
C SER A 297 -25.93 -6.93 -2.01
N ARG A 298 -25.92 -7.63 -3.15
CA ARG A 298 -26.50 -8.99 -3.26
C ARG A 298 -25.77 -9.99 -2.37
N LYS A 299 -24.43 -9.99 -2.38
CA LYS A 299 -23.61 -10.89 -1.54
C LYS A 299 -23.79 -10.59 -0.05
N LEU A 300 -23.86 -9.31 0.34
CA LEU A 300 -24.06 -8.93 1.73
C LEU A 300 -25.48 -9.21 2.23
N ALA A 301 -26.50 -9.06 1.37
CA ALA A 301 -27.88 -9.35 1.74
C ALA A 301 -28.13 -10.82 2.10
N GLN A 302 -27.26 -11.74 1.68
CA GLN A 302 -27.31 -13.14 2.09
C GLN A 302 -26.81 -13.37 3.53
N ARG A 303 -26.02 -12.42 4.07
CA ARG A 303 -25.36 -12.55 5.38
C ARG A 303 -25.90 -11.59 6.44
N PHE A 304 -26.48 -10.47 6.03
CA PHE A 304 -26.88 -9.38 6.92
C PHE A 304 -28.37 -9.07 6.82
N THR A 305 -28.92 -8.61 7.95
CA THR A 305 -30.28 -8.08 7.98
C THR A 305 -30.38 -6.75 7.22
N PRO A 306 -31.56 -6.35 6.72
CA PRO A 306 -31.74 -5.07 6.02
C PRO A 306 -31.26 -3.85 6.82
N GLN A 307 -31.52 -3.82 8.13
CA GLN A 307 -31.06 -2.75 9.02
C GLN A 307 -29.53 -2.68 9.11
N GLN A 308 -28.85 -3.83 9.10
CA GLN A 308 -27.39 -3.87 9.09
C GLN A 308 -26.83 -3.41 7.74
N LEU A 309 -27.49 -3.73 6.62
CA LEU A 309 -27.09 -3.27 5.29
C LEU A 309 -27.23 -1.75 5.14
N GLU A 310 -28.29 -1.16 5.68
CA GLU A 310 -28.49 0.31 5.67
C GLU A 310 -27.38 1.07 6.42
N ALA A 311 -26.78 0.43 7.43
CA ALA A 311 -25.64 0.98 8.16
C ALA A 311 -24.29 0.78 7.41
N MET A 312 -24.25 -0.08 6.40
CA MET A 312 -23.06 -0.33 5.60
C MET A 312 -22.98 0.66 4.44
N ARG A 313 -21.76 1.09 4.12
CA ARG A 313 -21.48 1.94 2.97
C ARG A 313 -20.46 1.27 2.06
N ALA A 314 -20.45 1.66 0.79
CA ALA A 314 -19.47 1.22 -0.18
C ALA A 314 -18.97 2.42 -0.99
N ILE A 315 -17.67 2.48 -1.25
CA ILE A 315 -17.09 3.47 -2.17
C ILE A 315 -17.15 2.88 -3.59
N PRO A 316 -17.68 3.60 -4.59
CA PRO A 316 -17.76 3.08 -5.95
C PRO A 316 -16.38 2.96 -6.61
N PHE A 317 -16.25 2.01 -7.55
CA PHE A 317 -15.09 1.91 -8.43
C PHE A 317 -15.04 3.15 -9.34
N THR A 318 -13.94 3.90 -9.27
CA THR A 318 -13.71 5.08 -10.14
C THR A 318 -12.71 4.77 -11.25
N VAL A 319 -11.73 3.92 -10.96
CA VAL A 319 -10.81 3.32 -11.92
C VAL A 319 -11.55 2.18 -12.62
N THR A 320 -11.54 2.14 -13.96
CA THR A 320 -12.12 1.02 -14.73
C THR A 320 -11.18 -0.18 -14.74
N THR A 321 -11.71 -1.35 -15.11
CA THR A 321 -10.92 -2.59 -15.19
C THR A 321 -9.83 -2.49 -16.25
N GLU A 322 -10.10 -1.83 -17.39
CA GLU A 322 -9.12 -1.58 -18.46
C GLU A 322 -8.00 -0.67 -17.96
N ARG A 323 -8.36 0.37 -17.19
CA ARG A 323 -7.36 1.28 -16.61
C ARG A 323 -6.53 0.57 -15.55
N ALA A 324 -7.14 -0.28 -14.73
CA ALA A 324 -6.45 -1.12 -13.76
C ALA A 324 -5.46 -2.09 -14.44
N ALA A 325 -5.89 -2.75 -15.52
CA ALA A 325 -5.03 -3.61 -16.33
C ALA A 325 -3.86 -2.83 -16.96
N LYS A 326 -4.10 -1.59 -17.40
CA LYS A 326 -3.04 -0.71 -17.88
C LYS A 326 -2.05 -0.33 -16.77
N ILE A 327 -2.54 0.04 -15.58
CA ILE A 327 -1.68 0.35 -14.42
C ILE A 327 -0.80 -0.86 -14.06
N PHE A 328 -1.38 -2.06 -14.02
CA PHE A 328 -0.63 -3.29 -13.80
C PHE A 328 0.43 -3.52 -14.88
N ASN A 329 0.07 -3.34 -16.16
CA ASN A 329 1.01 -3.50 -17.27
C ASN A 329 2.14 -2.47 -17.23
N ASP A 330 1.85 -1.20 -16.97
CA ASP A 330 2.85 -0.15 -16.85
C ASP A 330 3.80 -0.46 -15.69
N TRP A 331 3.28 -0.90 -14.55
CA TRP A 331 4.08 -1.36 -13.42
C TRP A 331 4.94 -2.57 -13.79
N ARG A 332 4.35 -3.60 -14.42
CA ARG A 332 5.05 -4.79 -14.87
C ARG A 332 6.22 -4.44 -15.81
N LEU A 333 5.99 -3.56 -16.77
CA LEU A 333 7.00 -3.10 -17.72
C LEU A 333 8.08 -2.25 -17.05
N SER A 334 7.75 -1.56 -15.96
CA SER A 334 8.73 -0.84 -15.12
C SER A 334 9.62 -1.78 -14.30
N LEU A 335 9.28 -3.07 -14.17
CA LEU A 335 10.12 -4.07 -13.50
C LEU A 335 11.25 -4.52 -14.42
N TRP A 336 12.19 -3.63 -14.68
CA TRP A 336 13.35 -3.90 -15.54
C TRP A 336 14.28 -5.01 -15.00
N PHE A 337 14.12 -5.42 -13.74
CA PHE A 337 14.82 -6.55 -13.10
C PHE A 337 14.00 -7.85 -13.04
N ALA A 338 12.76 -7.85 -13.52
CA ALA A 338 12.02 -9.09 -13.56
C ALA A 338 12.74 -10.07 -14.52
N PRO A 339 12.85 -11.37 -14.17
CA PRO A 339 13.40 -12.37 -15.09
C PRO A 339 12.76 -12.24 -16.47
N THR A 340 13.50 -12.44 -17.56
CA THR A 340 12.96 -12.32 -18.93
C THR A 340 11.69 -13.16 -19.12
N ASP A 341 11.65 -14.30 -18.43
CA ASP A 341 10.53 -15.23 -18.44
C ASP A 341 9.33 -14.72 -17.64
N PHE A 342 9.48 -13.75 -16.73
CA PHE A 342 8.37 -13.16 -15.96
C PHE A 342 7.32 -12.54 -16.89
N SER A 343 7.75 -11.87 -17.96
CA SER A 343 6.83 -11.29 -18.94
C SER A 343 6.10 -12.36 -19.76
N GLN A 344 6.69 -13.54 -19.91
CA GLN A 344 6.15 -14.68 -20.68
C GLN A 344 5.30 -15.62 -19.83
N LEU A 345 5.62 -15.74 -18.54
CA LEU A 345 4.99 -16.63 -17.55
C LEU A 345 3.79 -16.00 -16.85
N LEU A 346 3.60 -14.69 -17.00
CA LEU A 346 2.33 -14.05 -16.68
C LEU A 346 1.29 -14.49 -17.71
N GLU A 347 0.70 -15.65 -17.48
CA GLU A 347 -0.62 -15.98 -18.02
C GLU A 347 -1.54 -14.79 -17.73
N ALA A 348 -2.44 -14.49 -18.69
CA ALA A 348 -3.27 -13.28 -18.70
C ALA A 348 -3.73 -12.92 -17.28
N PRO A 349 -3.16 -11.86 -16.65
CA PRO A 349 -3.33 -11.61 -15.23
C PRO A 349 -4.81 -11.36 -14.98
N SER A 350 -5.45 -12.19 -14.16
CA SER A 350 -6.82 -11.95 -13.75
C SER A 350 -6.86 -10.73 -12.84
N VAL A 351 -7.57 -9.70 -13.29
CA VAL A 351 -7.74 -8.45 -12.55
C VAL A 351 -9.05 -8.57 -11.78
N SER A 352 -8.96 -9.04 -10.54
CA SER A 352 -10.14 -9.29 -9.72
C SER A 352 -10.65 -8.00 -9.06
N MET A 353 -11.93 -7.68 -9.27
CA MET A 353 -12.64 -6.63 -8.53
C MET A 353 -12.96 -7.13 -7.12
N THR A 354 -12.41 -6.50 -6.09
CA THR A 354 -12.59 -6.88 -4.69
C THR A 354 -13.05 -5.71 -3.84
N TYR A 355 -14.02 -5.93 -2.95
CA TYR A 355 -14.33 -5.02 -1.87
C TYR A 355 -13.70 -5.48 -0.56
N VAL A 356 -13.01 -4.57 0.11
CA VAL A 356 -12.38 -4.80 1.41
C VAL A 356 -13.13 -4.01 2.49
N PRO A 357 -13.59 -4.64 3.57
CA PRO A 357 -14.28 -3.92 4.63
C PRO A 357 -13.28 -3.08 5.43
N TYR A 358 -13.62 -1.83 5.70
CA TYR A 358 -12.96 -0.94 6.65
C TYR A 358 -13.94 -0.59 7.77
N TYR A 359 -13.49 -0.75 9.01
CA TYR A 359 -14.21 -0.33 10.19
C TYR A 359 -13.80 1.11 10.52
N CYS A 360 -14.68 2.06 10.28
CA CYS A 360 -14.50 3.42 10.76
C CYS A 360 -15.14 3.52 12.13
N THR A 361 -14.33 3.68 13.16
CA THR A 361 -14.78 3.86 14.54
C THR A 361 -14.61 5.31 14.96
N ALA A 362 -15.67 5.86 15.54
CA ALA A 362 -15.64 7.13 16.24
C ALA A 362 -15.86 6.83 17.72
N VAL A 363 -14.85 7.10 18.54
CA VAL A 363 -14.81 6.74 19.95
C VAL A 363 -14.59 7.99 20.77
N ARG A 364 -15.53 8.27 21.68
CA ARG A 364 -15.28 9.19 22.78
C ARG A 364 -14.64 8.39 23.89
N SER A 365 -13.43 8.77 24.27
CA SER A 365 -12.67 8.16 25.37
C SER A 365 -12.68 9.09 26.57
N VAL A 366 -12.68 8.49 27.76
CA VAL A 366 -12.43 9.16 29.01
C VAL A 366 -11.32 8.39 29.69
N CYS A 367 -10.18 9.04 29.93
CA CYS A 367 -9.03 8.39 30.52
C CYS A 367 -8.56 9.08 31.80
N THR A 368 -8.02 8.27 32.71
CA THR A 368 -7.21 8.70 33.84
C THR A 368 -5.82 8.14 33.61
N TYR A 369 -4.81 8.99 33.75
CA TYR A 369 -3.42 8.61 33.52
C TYR A 369 -2.57 8.86 34.76
N ALA A 370 -1.49 8.11 34.87
CA ALA A 370 -0.42 8.37 35.82
C ALA A 370 0.88 8.44 35.02
N ALA A 371 1.63 9.52 35.22
CA ALA A 371 2.90 9.72 34.56
C ALA A 371 4.03 9.83 35.59
N LYS A 372 5.12 9.13 35.33
CA LYS A 372 6.36 9.34 36.06
C LYS A 372 7.14 10.43 35.34
N VAL A 373 7.29 11.56 36.02
CA VAL A 373 7.96 12.75 35.50
C VAL A 373 9.26 12.93 36.24
N GLU A 374 10.36 13.07 35.51
CA GLU A 374 11.66 13.48 36.06
C GLU A 374 11.81 14.97 35.91
N VAL A 375 11.90 15.67 37.03
CA VAL A 375 12.25 17.08 37.10
C VAL A 375 13.74 17.15 37.35
N VAL A 376 14.47 17.73 36.40
CA VAL A 376 15.88 18.09 36.61
C VAL A 376 15.89 19.50 37.18
N ALA A 377 16.21 19.64 38.46
CA ALA A 377 16.24 20.92 39.15
C ALA A 377 17.67 21.48 39.21
N GLY A 378 17.90 22.60 38.52
CA GLY A 378 19.10 23.42 38.67
C GLY A 378 20.39 22.85 38.04
N THR A 379 21.47 23.63 38.18
CA THR A 379 22.82 23.32 37.68
C THR A 379 23.43 22.04 38.26
N ASP A 380 22.88 21.54 39.36
CA ASP A 380 23.45 20.47 40.18
C ASP A 380 23.22 19.08 39.58
N GLY A 381 22.42 19.00 38.51
CA GLY A 381 22.10 17.75 37.81
C GLY A 381 21.28 16.77 38.64
N ARG A 382 20.72 17.19 39.78
CA ARG A 382 19.91 16.32 40.63
C ARG A 382 18.57 16.05 39.96
N LYS A 383 18.33 14.76 39.67
CA LYS A 383 17.05 14.27 39.13
C LYS A 383 16.11 13.93 40.27
N GLU A 384 14.93 14.54 40.26
CA GLU A 384 13.84 14.15 41.14
C GLU A 384 12.73 13.52 40.30
N SER A 385 12.42 12.24 40.56
CA SER A 385 11.28 11.59 39.93
C SER A 385 10.03 11.78 40.77
N ARG A 386 8.98 12.33 40.19
CA ARG A 386 7.66 12.47 40.81
C ARG A 386 6.64 11.67 40.02
N LEU A 387 5.78 10.94 40.73
CA LEU A 387 4.58 10.38 40.14
C LEU A 387 3.52 11.48 40.13
N VAL A 388 3.07 11.86 38.94
CA VAL A 388 2.00 12.82 38.74
C VAL A 388 0.77 12.03 38.29
N GLU A 389 -0.24 11.99 39.14
CA GLU A 389 -1.56 11.50 38.74
C GLU A 389 -2.26 12.61 37.95
N GLY A 390 -2.59 12.28 36.71
CA GLY A 390 -3.22 13.18 35.76
C GLY A 390 -4.70 13.37 36.03
N ARG A 391 -5.22 14.53 35.62
CA ARG A 391 -6.66 14.79 35.63
C ARG A 391 -7.37 13.87 34.63
N ARG A 392 -8.66 13.61 34.91
CA ARG A 392 -9.58 12.96 33.98
C ARG A 392 -9.60 13.76 32.67
N ARG A 393 -9.27 13.10 31.57
CA ARG A 393 -9.24 13.69 30.24
C ARG A 393 -10.31 13.05 29.37
N GLU A 394 -10.93 13.86 28.51
CA GLU A 394 -11.83 13.38 27.47
C GLU A 394 -11.18 13.54 26.11
N GLY A 395 -11.16 12.47 25.33
CA GLY A 395 -10.66 12.42 23.97
C GLY A 395 -11.77 12.06 22.99
N SER A 396 -11.71 12.59 21.78
CA SER A 396 -12.49 12.10 20.64
C SER A 396 -11.53 11.56 19.61
N HIS A 397 -11.76 10.33 19.17
CA HIS A 397 -10.89 9.62 18.25
C HIS A 397 -11.69 9.08 17.08
N GLU A 398 -11.20 9.39 15.89
CA GLU A 398 -11.59 8.68 14.68
C GLU A 398 -10.45 7.73 14.30
N GLN A 399 -10.81 6.47 14.10
CA GLN A 399 -9.88 5.43 13.71
C GLN A 399 -10.51 4.61 12.59
N ASN A 400 -9.79 4.53 11.47
CA ASN A 400 -10.12 3.60 10.40
C ASN A 400 -9.23 2.37 10.58
N VAL A 401 -9.85 1.21 10.72
CA VAL A 401 -9.15 -0.08 10.82
C VAL A 401 -9.57 -0.91 9.64
N CYS A 402 -8.58 -1.35 8.85
CA CYS A 402 -8.82 -2.30 7.78
C CYS A 402 -9.39 -3.59 8.39
N GLY A 403 -10.63 -3.92 8.01
CA GLY A 403 -11.33 -5.15 8.39
C GLY A 403 -10.73 -6.40 7.77
N ALA A 404 -9.62 -6.25 7.07
CA ALA A 404 -8.88 -7.31 6.40
C ALA A 404 -7.64 -7.75 7.20
N ALA A 405 -7.59 -7.52 8.52
CA ALA A 405 -6.50 -8.00 9.37
C ALA A 405 -6.31 -9.54 9.37
N ARG A 406 -7.31 -10.31 8.88
CA ARG A 406 -7.17 -11.75 8.59
C ARG A 406 -6.63 -12.06 7.18
N LEU A 407 -6.49 -11.06 6.31
CA LEU A 407 -5.74 -11.25 5.08
C LEU A 407 -4.29 -11.59 5.43
N ARG A 408 -3.62 -12.30 4.52
CA ARG A 408 -2.21 -12.63 4.70
C ARG A 408 -1.43 -11.31 4.95
N PRO A 409 -0.44 -11.28 5.86
CA PRO A 409 0.33 -10.06 6.20
C PRO A 409 0.83 -9.29 4.96
N GLU A 410 1.15 -10.04 3.91
CA GLU A 410 1.52 -9.56 2.58
C GLU A 410 0.48 -8.63 1.95
N VAL A 411 -0.79 -9.00 2.03
CA VAL A 411 -1.90 -8.22 1.47
C VAL A 411 -2.23 -7.03 2.37
N ALA A 412 -2.09 -7.18 3.69
CA ALA A 412 -2.24 -6.05 4.61
C ALA A 412 -1.19 -4.95 4.34
N ALA A 413 0.06 -5.32 4.09
CA ALA A 413 1.12 -4.38 3.70
C ALA A 413 0.81 -3.68 2.37
N LEU A 414 0.27 -4.42 1.39
CA LEU A 414 -0.18 -3.84 0.12
C LEU A 414 -1.29 -2.81 0.31
N LEU A 415 -2.29 -3.11 1.15
CA LEU A 415 -3.40 -2.20 1.45
C LEU A 415 -2.92 -0.91 2.11
N SER A 416 -2.01 -1.01 3.07
CA SER A 416 -1.42 0.17 3.71
C SER A 416 -0.60 1.02 2.72
N ALA A 417 0.09 0.39 1.76
CA ALA A 417 0.86 1.11 0.76
C ALA A 417 -0.01 1.92 -0.22
N ILE A 418 -1.28 1.52 -0.44
CA ILE A 418 -2.21 2.18 -1.38
C ILE A 418 -3.22 3.13 -0.69
N GLU A 419 -3.09 3.33 0.62
CA GLU A 419 -3.80 4.36 1.40
C GLU A 419 -3.33 5.79 1.03
N PRO A 420 -4.13 6.84 1.29
CA PRO A 420 -5.40 6.87 2.02
C PRO A 420 -6.65 6.53 1.17
N TRP A 421 -7.77 6.24 1.86
CA TRP A 421 -9.10 6.06 1.28
C TRP A 421 -9.97 7.29 1.57
N ASP A 422 -10.71 7.76 0.58
CA ASP A 422 -11.73 8.80 0.79
C ASP A 422 -13.01 8.18 1.34
N MET A 423 -13.09 8.08 2.67
CA MET A 423 -14.25 7.47 3.34
C MET A 423 -15.53 8.29 3.17
N GLU A 424 -15.42 9.58 2.81
CA GLU A 424 -16.57 10.46 2.59
C GLU A 424 -17.20 10.25 1.21
N ALA A 425 -16.46 9.69 0.25
CA ALA A 425 -16.98 9.22 -1.03
C ALA A 425 -17.88 7.96 -0.92
N SER A 426 -18.12 7.45 0.30
CA SER A 426 -18.90 6.23 0.51
C SER A 426 -20.41 6.47 0.37
N LEU A 427 -21.05 5.66 -0.48
CA LEU A 427 -22.49 5.66 -0.71
C LEU A 427 -23.18 4.61 0.17
N PRO A 428 -24.43 4.86 0.62
CA PRO A 428 -25.19 3.84 1.32
C PRO A 428 -25.42 2.63 0.41
N LEU A 429 -25.25 1.43 0.95
CA LEU A 429 -25.63 0.19 0.27
C LEU A 429 -27.16 0.12 0.26
N ALA A 430 -27.77 0.57 -0.83
CA ALA A 430 -29.23 0.48 -0.98
C ALA A 430 -29.65 -0.99 -0.84
N ALA A 431 -30.68 -1.23 -0.02
CA ALA A 431 -31.32 -2.53 0.03
C ALA A 431 -31.73 -2.91 -1.40
N PRO A 432 -31.41 -4.13 -1.87
CA PRO A 432 -31.86 -4.56 -3.18
C PRO A 432 -33.38 -4.38 -3.23
N PRO A 433 -33.94 -3.78 -4.31
CA PRO A 433 -35.38 -3.65 -4.42
C PRO A 433 -35.99 -5.05 -4.23
N PRO A 434 -37.07 -5.19 -3.43
CA PRO A 434 -37.70 -6.48 -3.22
C PRO A 434 -37.98 -7.09 -4.59
N PRO A 435 -37.74 -8.40 -4.80
CA PRO A 435 -37.92 -9.03 -6.10
C PRO A 435 -39.35 -8.77 -6.55
N SER A 436 -39.54 -7.80 -7.45
CA SER A 436 -40.88 -7.40 -7.84
C SER A 436 -41.49 -8.60 -8.55
N SER A 437 -42.60 -9.09 -8.04
CA SER A 437 -43.34 -10.23 -8.58
C SER A 437 -43.93 -9.97 -9.98
N ALA A 438 -43.60 -8.84 -10.63
CA ALA A 438 -44.31 -8.32 -11.80
C ALA A 438 -43.46 -8.12 -13.07
N ILE A 439 -42.13 -8.24 -13.05
CA ILE A 439 -41.33 -8.09 -14.29
C ILE A 439 -40.91 -9.46 -14.82
N ARG A 440 -41.88 -10.12 -15.47
CA ARG A 440 -41.68 -11.31 -16.31
C ARG A 440 -41.22 -10.91 -17.72
N GLY A 441 -40.32 -9.93 -17.79
CA GLY A 441 -39.71 -9.40 -19.01
C GLY A 441 -38.20 -9.48 -18.85
N SER A 442 -37.65 -10.60 -19.30
CA SER A 442 -36.23 -10.96 -19.24
C SER A 442 -35.33 -9.89 -19.88
N LEU A 443 -34.54 -9.18 -19.07
CA LEU A 443 -33.19 -8.84 -19.48
C LEU A 443 -32.36 -10.13 -19.38
N PRO A 444 -31.74 -10.63 -20.46
CA PRO A 444 -30.95 -11.84 -20.41
C PRO A 444 -29.58 -11.48 -19.81
N VAL A 445 -29.51 -11.31 -18.49
CA VAL A 445 -28.30 -11.71 -17.79
C VAL A 445 -28.54 -13.17 -17.45
N LYS A 446 -28.15 -14.05 -18.38
CA LYS A 446 -27.96 -15.46 -18.06
C LYS A 446 -26.91 -15.50 -16.95
N VAL A 447 -27.37 -15.69 -15.72
CA VAL A 447 -26.52 -16.20 -14.66
C VAL A 447 -26.59 -17.71 -14.85
N GLU A 448 -25.78 -18.22 -15.77
CA GLU A 448 -25.50 -19.64 -15.78
C GLU A 448 -24.61 -19.88 -14.55
N ASP A 449 -24.98 -20.84 -13.70
CA ASP A 449 -24.11 -21.36 -12.62
C ASP A 449 -23.01 -22.23 -13.26
N ASP A 450 -22.32 -21.68 -14.27
CA ASP A 450 -21.17 -22.31 -14.88
C ASP A 450 -19.97 -22.07 -13.95
N ASP A 451 -19.35 -23.16 -13.51
CA ASP A 451 -18.11 -23.19 -12.71
C ASP A 451 -16.87 -22.66 -13.49
N ASP A 452 -17.09 -21.92 -14.58
CA ASP A 452 -16.05 -21.22 -15.29
C ASP A 452 -15.81 -19.88 -14.57
N ASP A 453 -14.62 -19.70 -14.01
CA ASP A 453 -14.17 -18.50 -13.30
C ASP A 453 -14.27 -17.23 -14.19
N ASP A 454 -15.47 -16.67 -14.32
CA ASP A 454 -15.68 -15.41 -15.03
C ASP A 454 -15.00 -14.27 -14.25
N ASP A 455 -13.97 -13.69 -14.88
CA ASP A 455 -13.12 -12.58 -14.38
C ASP A 455 -13.90 -11.32 -13.93
N ASP A 456 -15.20 -11.25 -14.23
CA ASP A 456 -16.09 -10.13 -13.87
C ASP A 456 -16.77 -10.29 -12.49
N THR A 457 -16.50 -11.38 -11.76
CA THR A 457 -17.11 -11.59 -10.44
C THR A 457 -16.49 -10.68 -9.36
N VAL A 458 -17.34 -9.89 -8.71
CA VAL A 458 -16.93 -9.01 -7.60
C VAL A 458 -16.75 -9.82 -6.32
N HIS A 459 -15.53 -9.89 -5.80
CA HIS A 459 -15.22 -10.58 -4.55
C HIS A 459 -15.44 -9.66 -3.35
N VAL A 460 -15.86 -10.24 -2.23
CA VAL A 460 -16.04 -9.52 -0.97
C VAL A 460 -15.17 -10.21 0.06
N ALA A 461 -14.17 -9.50 0.58
CA ALA A 461 -13.31 -10.04 1.62
C ALA A 461 -14.14 -10.38 2.88
N SER A 462 -13.74 -11.43 3.60
CA SER A 462 -14.41 -11.80 4.85
C SER A 462 -14.33 -10.66 5.85
N LEU A 463 -15.45 -10.37 6.51
CA LEU A 463 -15.49 -9.46 7.63
C LEU A 463 -14.76 -10.07 8.83
N LEU A 464 -13.95 -9.24 9.50
CA LEU A 464 -13.54 -9.52 10.88
C LEU A 464 -14.74 -9.47 11.82
N GLU A 465 -14.67 -10.20 12.91
CA GLU A 465 -15.60 -9.97 14.00
C GLU A 465 -15.31 -8.61 14.64
N PRO A 466 -16.33 -7.81 15.01
CA PRO A 466 -16.14 -6.50 15.63
C PRO A 466 -15.21 -6.52 16.86
N ARG A 467 -15.16 -7.66 17.58
CA ARG A 467 -14.28 -7.87 18.73
C ARG A 467 -12.79 -7.80 18.36
N ASP A 468 -12.41 -8.38 17.23
CA ASP A 468 -11.01 -8.38 16.76
C ASP A 468 -10.57 -6.95 16.41
N VAL A 469 -11.45 -6.20 15.73
CA VAL A 469 -11.24 -4.80 15.35
C VAL A 469 -11.07 -3.92 16.59
N TRP A 470 -11.88 -4.16 17.63
CA TRP A 470 -11.85 -3.36 18.85
C TRP A 470 -10.52 -3.44 19.59
N GLY A 471 -9.82 -4.59 19.54
CA GLY A 471 -8.47 -4.73 20.10
C GLY A 471 -7.51 -3.72 19.51
N THR A 472 -7.44 -3.64 18.17
CA THR A 472 -6.60 -2.69 17.45
C THR A 472 -7.00 -1.24 17.69
N VAL A 473 -8.31 -0.93 17.67
CA VAL A 473 -8.82 0.42 17.96
C VAL A 473 -8.42 0.86 19.37
N ARG A 474 -8.59 -0.01 20.36
CA ARG A 474 -8.24 0.25 21.76
C ARG A 474 -6.75 0.54 21.92
N GLU A 475 -5.88 -0.26 21.32
CA GLU A 475 -4.42 -0.05 21.39
C GLU A 475 -4.03 1.31 20.79
N ALA A 476 -4.60 1.67 19.64
CA ALA A 476 -4.34 2.95 18.99
C ALA A 476 -4.84 4.14 19.84
N ILE A 477 -6.03 4.04 20.44
CA ILE A 477 -6.58 5.06 21.33
C ILE A 477 -5.72 5.23 22.58
N VAL A 478 -5.31 4.13 23.22
CA VAL A 478 -4.40 4.16 24.39
C VAL A 478 -3.08 4.83 24.03
N ALA A 479 -2.50 4.51 22.87
CA ALA A 479 -1.24 5.12 22.42
C ALA A 479 -1.38 6.64 22.21
N ARG A 480 -2.45 7.08 21.54
CA ARG A 480 -2.73 8.52 21.32
C ARG A 480 -2.97 9.26 22.62
N GLU A 481 -3.75 8.69 23.53
CA GLU A 481 -4.01 9.31 24.83
C GLU A 481 -2.74 9.39 25.68
N LYS A 482 -1.87 8.37 25.66
CA LYS A 482 -0.55 8.44 26.32
C LYS A 482 0.31 9.57 25.77
N GLU A 483 0.38 9.71 24.45
CA GLU A 483 1.16 10.77 23.81
C GLU A 483 0.60 12.15 24.13
N ALA A 484 -0.72 12.30 24.09
CA ALA A 484 -1.36 13.58 24.35
C ALA A 484 -1.27 13.99 25.83
N CYS A 485 -1.31 13.04 26.76
CA CYS A 485 -1.05 13.28 28.18
C CYS A 485 0.41 13.67 28.42
N ALA A 486 1.37 12.98 27.78
CA ALA A 486 2.77 13.38 27.83
C ALA A 486 2.96 14.83 27.32
N ARG A 487 2.27 15.20 26.23
CA ARG A 487 2.31 16.56 25.67
C ARG A 487 1.73 17.60 26.63
N GLU A 488 0.62 17.31 27.29
CA GLU A 488 -0.03 18.19 28.27
C GLU A 488 0.83 18.41 29.52
N LEU A 489 1.47 17.34 30.03
CA LEU A 489 2.42 17.44 31.13
C LEU A 489 3.67 18.25 30.79
N LEU A 490 4.12 18.18 29.53
CA LEU A 490 5.25 18.98 29.03
C LEU A 490 4.86 20.43 28.75
N ALA A 491 3.61 20.70 28.36
CA ALA A 491 3.12 22.05 28.14
C ALA A 491 3.08 22.86 29.45
N GLY A 492 2.86 22.19 30.59
CA GLY A 492 2.77 22.82 31.89
C GLY A 492 1.50 23.66 32.04
N ASP A 493 0.87 23.59 33.21
CA ASP A 493 -0.19 24.53 33.58
C ASP A 493 0.51 25.88 33.83
N HIS A 494 0.67 26.69 32.78
CA HIS A 494 1.12 28.08 32.89
C HIS A 494 0.00 28.86 33.59
N GLY A 495 -0.13 28.68 34.90
CA GLY A 495 -0.95 29.57 35.71
C GLY A 495 -0.59 31.01 35.34
N GLU A 496 -1.60 31.84 35.09
CA GLU A 496 -1.51 33.26 34.72
C GLU A 496 -0.88 34.14 35.82
N ASP A 497 -0.27 33.53 36.84
CA ASP A 497 0.25 34.21 38.02
C ASP A 497 1.68 34.72 37.77
N ASP A 498 1.76 36.06 37.72
CA ASP A 498 2.91 36.96 37.82
C ASP A 498 4.08 36.81 36.79
N PRO A 499 4.12 37.64 35.73
CA PRO A 499 5.06 37.51 34.62
C PRO A 499 6.53 37.80 34.94
N HIS A 500 6.87 38.36 36.13
CA HIS A 500 8.20 38.91 36.37
C HIS A 500 9.13 38.11 37.29
N GLU A 501 8.62 37.21 38.14
CA GLU A 501 9.47 36.45 39.08
C GLU A 501 9.65 34.96 38.70
N GLU A 502 8.81 34.43 37.79
CA GLU A 502 8.87 33.03 37.38
C GLU A 502 9.75 32.76 36.14
N GLU A 503 10.11 33.75 35.32
CA GLU A 503 10.74 33.48 34.02
C GLU A 503 12.16 32.90 34.14
N GLU A 504 12.93 33.32 35.13
CA GLU A 504 14.29 32.82 35.36
C GLU A 504 14.31 31.45 36.05
N LYS A 505 13.39 31.21 37.01
CA LYS A 505 13.20 29.89 37.65
C LYS A 505 12.53 28.86 36.71
N ARG A 506 11.74 29.31 35.73
CA ARG A 506 11.13 28.44 34.70
C ARG A 506 12.15 27.95 33.67
N ARG A 507 13.15 28.76 33.31
CA ARG A 507 14.14 28.41 32.28
C ARG A 507 15.07 27.26 32.66
N GLU A 508 15.19 26.91 33.95
CA GLU A 508 16.08 25.83 34.40
C GLU A 508 15.40 24.48 34.71
N ARG A 509 14.07 24.40 34.71
CA ARG A 509 13.38 23.12 34.97
C ARG A 509 13.09 22.38 33.67
N VAL A 510 14.01 21.50 33.28
CA VAL A 510 13.72 20.53 32.23
C VAL A 510 12.88 19.42 32.83
N VAL A 511 11.61 19.41 32.46
CA VAL A 511 10.67 18.34 32.80
C VAL A 511 10.76 17.28 31.71
N ARG A 512 11.13 16.05 32.08
CA ARG A 512 11.13 14.89 31.18
C ARG A 512 10.08 13.90 31.63
N VAL A 513 9.12 13.59 30.76
CA VAL A 513 8.19 12.47 31.00
C VAL A 513 8.96 11.17 30.74
N VAL A 514 9.13 10.35 31.77
CA VAL A 514 9.85 9.07 31.69
C VAL A 514 8.92 7.96 31.24
N GLU A 515 7.71 7.95 31.79
CA GLU A 515 6.74 6.90 31.56
C GLU A 515 5.33 7.45 31.73
N THR A 516 4.42 7.12 30.80
CA THR A 516 2.99 7.44 30.90
C THR A 516 2.20 6.14 30.87
N SER A 517 1.41 5.91 31.91
CA SER A 517 0.49 4.78 32.01
C SER A 517 -0.96 5.28 32.07
N VAL A 518 -1.87 4.58 31.39
CA VAL A 518 -3.31 4.82 31.48
C VAL A 518 -3.84 3.90 32.58
N THR A 519 -4.31 4.47 33.69
CA THR A 519 -4.76 3.69 34.85
C THR A 519 -6.21 3.25 34.70
N ARG A 520 -7.05 4.10 34.09
CA ARG A 520 -8.46 3.81 33.79
C ARG A 520 -8.81 4.38 32.44
N MET A 521 -9.59 3.63 31.67
CA MET A 521 -10.11 4.08 30.38
C MET A 521 -11.54 3.62 30.20
N GLU A 522 -12.40 4.56 29.85
CA GLU A 522 -13.82 4.36 29.59
C GLU A 522 -14.16 4.86 28.20
N TYR A 523 -15.16 4.25 27.59
CA TYR A 523 -15.64 4.58 26.25
C TYR A 523 -17.13 4.88 26.33
N PRO A 524 -17.52 6.05 26.89
CA PRO A 524 -18.93 6.39 27.08
C PRO A 524 -19.73 6.39 25.78
N GLU A 525 -19.05 6.58 24.64
CA GLU A 525 -19.67 6.55 23.33
C GLU A 525 -18.73 5.89 22.31
N THR A 526 -19.23 4.83 21.67
CA THR A 526 -18.54 4.14 20.58
C THR A 526 -19.51 3.98 19.43
N ARG A 527 -19.17 4.56 18.28
CA ARG A 527 -19.91 4.41 17.03
C ARG A 527 -19.02 3.69 16.03
N TYR A 528 -19.57 2.71 15.33
CA TYR A 528 -18.88 2.04 14.24
C TYR A 528 -19.71 2.14 12.96
N ARG A 529 -19.05 2.39 11.84
CA ARG A 529 -19.60 2.22 10.48
C ARG A 529 -18.67 1.30 9.70
N VAL A 530 -19.23 0.41 8.89
CA VAL A 530 -18.45 -0.43 7.98
C VAL A 530 -18.52 0.18 6.59
N VAL A 531 -17.35 0.52 6.04
CA VAL A 531 -17.19 1.06 4.69
C VAL A 531 -16.44 0.04 3.85
N TYR A 532 -17.03 -0.43 2.77
CA TYR A 532 -16.36 -1.28 1.80
C TYR A 532 -15.59 -0.43 0.81
N VAL A 533 -14.27 -0.59 0.79
CA VAL A 533 -13.38 0.12 -0.13
C VAL A 533 -13.11 -0.75 -1.36
N PRO A 534 -13.13 -0.17 -2.58
CA PRO A 534 -12.95 -0.90 -3.82
C PRO A 534 -11.45 -1.07 -4.10
N LEU A 535 -11.08 -2.30 -4.48
CA LEU A 535 -9.72 -2.74 -4.71
C LEU A 535 -9.68 -3.56 -6.00
N TYR A 536 -8.72 -3.31 -6.88
CA TYR A 536 -8.31 -4.32 -7.84
C TYR A 536 -7.17 -5.13 -7.26
N LEU A 537 -7.35 -6.44 -7.20
CA LEU A 537 -6.32 -7.38 -6.77
C LEU A 537 -5.92 -8.25 -7.96
N VAL A 538 -4.68 -8.09 -8.39
CA VAL A 538 -4.08 -8.92 -9.43
C VAL A 538 -3.24 -9.99 -8.75
N ARG A 539 -3.58 -11.25 -9.02
CA ARG A 539 -2.85 -12.43 -8.54
C ARG A 539 -2.01 -12.95 -9.69
N TYR A 540 -0.75 -13.24 -9.42
CA TYR A 540 0.08 -13.92 -10.41
C TYR A 540 1.03 -14.89 -9.74
N THR A 541 1.33 -15.96 -10.45
CA THR A 541 2.27 -16.98 -10.00
C THR A 541 3.59 -16.82 -10.74
N GLN A 542 4.68 -17.06 -10.02
CA GLN A 542 5.98 -17.24 -10.65
C GLN A 542 6.36 -18.71 -10.48
N GLY A 543 6.47 -19.41 -11.60
CA GLY A 543 7.02 -20.76 -11.61
C GLY A 543 8.49 -20.71 -11.22
N ASP A 544 8.85 -21.36 -10.10
CA ASP A 544 10.23 -21.74 -9.87
C ASP A 544 10.48 -23.03 -10.66
N PRO A 545 11.46 -23.09 -11.59
CA PRO A 545 11.74 -24.31 -12.36
C PRO A 545 12.07 -25.54 -11.49
N GLN A 546 12.34 -25.36 -10.19
CA GLN A 546 12.65 -26.43 -9.25
C GLN A 546 11.74 -26.45 -8.01
N GLY A 547 10.75 -25.57 -7.92
CA GLY A 547 9.94 -25.37 -6.72
C GLY A 547 8.45 -25.19 -6.99
N GLU A 548 7.67 -25.19 -5.92
CA GLU A 548 6.24 -24.86 -5.99
C GLU A 548 6.05 -23.42 -6.51
N PRO A 549 5.09 -23.17 -7.40
CA PRO A 549 4.79 -21.84 -7.91
C PRO A 549 4.49 -20.91 -6.73
N ARG A 550 5.23 -19.81 -6.62
CA ARG A 550 4.98 -18.80 -5.60
C ARG A 550 3.95 -17.82 -6.11
N GLU A 551 2.97 -17.54 -5.27
CA GLU A 551 1.94 -16.55 -5.55
C GLU A 551 2.39 -15.17 -5.08
N PHE A 552 2.15 -14.18 -5.92
CA PHE A 552 2.41 -12.77 -5.68
C PHE A 552 1.14 -11.96 -5.92
N PHE A 553 1.11 -10.78 -5.30
CA PHE A 553 -0.03 -9.89 -5.34
C PHE A 553 0.36 -8.50 -5.80
N PHE A 554 -0.51 -7.91 -6.62
CA PHE A 554 -0.49 -6.49 -6.97
C PHE A 554 -1.85 -5.89 -6.68
N ALA A 555 -1.85 -4.76 -5.98
CA ALA A 555 -3.04 -4.13 -5.46
C ALA A 555 -3.16 -2.71 -6.04
N ILE A 556 -4.37 -2.34 -6.46
CA ILE A 556 -4.68 -1.00 -6.98
C ILE A 556 -5.88 -0.47 -6.22
N ASN A 557 -5.72 0.71 -5.62
CA ASN A 557 -6.81 1.48 -5.06
C ASN A 557 -7.74 1.89 -6.20
N ALA A 558 -8.94 1.31 -6.24
CA ALA A 558 -9.87 1.52 -7.36
C ALA A 558 -10.57 2.88 -7.33
N LEU A 559 -10.32 3.71 -6.32
CA LEU A 559 -10.72 5.10 -6.28
C LEU A 559 -9.63 6.00 -6.89
N THR A 560 -8.38 5.85 -6.45
CA THR A 560 -7.28 6.79 -6.75
C THR A 560 -6.34 6.33 -7.87
N GLY A 561 -6.34 5.04 -8.20
CA GLY A 561 -5.37 4.42 -9.09
C GLY A 561 -3.98 4.21 -8.47
N LYS A 562 -3.78 4.56 -7.19
CA LYS A 562 -2.53 4.29 -6.48
C LYS A 562 -2.33 2.77 -6.40
N SER A 563 -1.14 2.30 -6.75
CA SER A 563 -0.85 0.86 -6.83
C SER A 563 0.41 0.46 -6.10
N HIS A 564 0.44 -0.76 -5.57
CA HIS A 564 1.61 -1.38 -4.97
C HIS A 564 1.64 -2.87 -5.32
N GLY A 565 2.84 -3.45 -5.44
CA GLY A 565 2.99 -4.84 -5.85
C GLY A 565 4.18 -5.53 -5.22
N GLN A 566 4.00 -6.80 -4.90
CA GLN A 566 5.08 -7.64 -4.41
C GLN A 566 6.01 -8.01 -5.56
N ARG A 567 7.26 -7.57 -5.51
CA ARG A 567 8.19 -7.94 -6.56
C ARG A 567 8.55 -9.42 -6.41
N PRO A 568 8.49 -10.22 -7.48
CA PRO A 568 9.14 -11.51 -7.51
C PRO A 568 10.64 -11.25 -7.46
N PHE A 569 11.19 -11.25 -6.26
CA PHE A 569 12.62 -11.39 -6.10
C PHE A 569 12.92 -12.83 -6.49
N GLY A 570 13.17 -13.03 -7.79
CA GLY A 570 13.94 -14.18 -8.21
C GLY A 570 15.21 -14.10 -7.37
N VAL A 571 15.35 -15.02 -6.41
CA VAL A 571 16.67 -15.40 -5.93
C VAL A 571 17.33 -15.88 -7.20
N GLY A 572 18.01 -14.97 -7.89
CA GLY A 572 18.64 -15.29 -9.15
C GLY A 572 19.40 -16.59 -8.90
N LYS A 573 19.25 -17.56 -9.79
CA LYS A 573 20.12 -18.75 -9.85
C LYS A 573 21.56 -18.32 -10.21
N ILE A 574 22.06 -17.29 -9.54
CA ILE A 574 23.42 -16.75 -9.53
C ILE A 574 24.08 -17.05 -8.18
N LEU A 575 23.34 -17.40 -7.11
CA LEU A 575 23.95 -17.75 -5.81
C LEU A 575 24.07 -19.27 -5.50
N GLY A 576 23.57 -20.16 -6.36
CA GLY A 576 23.34 -21.57 -5.96
C GLY A 576 24.36 -22.63 -6.38
N ARG A 577 25.07 -22.50 -7.51
CA ARG A 577 25.95 -23.59 -8.00
C ARG A 577 27.22 -23.13 -8.73
N GLY A 578 27.59 -21.85 -8.60
CA GLY A 578 28.67 -21.21 -9.35
C GLY A 578 29.56 -20.30 -8.47
N LEU A 579 30.03 -20.87 -7.36
CA LEU A 579 31.23 -20.45 -6.63
C LEU A 579 32.41 -21.41 -7.00
N SER A 580 32.27 -22.16 -8.08
CA SER A 580 32.93 -23.42 -8.41
C SER A 580 33.91 -23.37 -9.60
N PHE A 581 34.57 -22.23 -9.84
CA PHE A 581 35.69 -22.14 -10.79
C PHE A 581 36.49 -20.80 -10.82
N LEU A 582 36.20 -19.73 -10.05
CA LEU A 582 36.67 -18.31 -10.22
C LEU A 582 36.09 -17.38 -11.34
N GLU A 583 34.97 -17.64 -11.96
CA GLU A 583 34.89 -18.81 -12.81
C GLU A 583 35.45 -18.61 -14.21
N GLY A 584 36.07 -17.47 -14.50
CA GLY A 584 36.71 -17.28 -15.79
C GLY A 584 37.37 -15.93 -15.93
N LEU A 585 38.12 -15.47 -14.93
CA LEU A 585 39.18 -14.48 -15.16
C LEU A 585 38.70 -13.14 -15.79
N LEU A 586 38.03 -12.29 -15.00
CA LEU A 586 37.90 -10.82 -15.19
C LEU A 586 36.98 -10.27 -16.33
N GLY A 587 35.70 -10.66 -16.41
CA GLY A 587 34.80 -10.18 -17.50
C GLY A 587 33.32 -9.99 -17.14
N LEU A 588 33.06 -8.99 -16.28
CA LEU A 588 31.79 -8.31 -15.93
C LEU A 588 30.56 -8.58 -16.82
N LYS A 589 29.49 -9.10 -16.20
CA LYS A 589 28.11 -8.70 -16.50
C LYS A 589 27.36 -8.48 -15.18
N ASP A 590 27.13 -7.20 -14.95
CA ASP A 590 26.03 -6.62 -14.19
C ASP A 590 25.96 -6.79 -12.65
N HIS A 591 26.48 -5.80 -11.95
CA HIS A 591 26.19 -5.57 -10.52
C HIS A 591 24.80 -4.97 -10.36
N HIS A 592 23.77 -5.80 -10.51
CA HIS A 592 22.36 -5.42 -10.50
C HIS A 592 21.74 -5.30 -9.10
N THR A 593 22.45 -5.71 -8.05
CA THR A 593 21.97 -5.68 -6.66
C THR A 593 22.92 -4.91 -5.77
N ALA A 594 22.37 -4.18 -4.80
CA ALA A 594 23.18 -3.59 -3.75
C ALA A 594 23.90 -4.69 -2.97
N GLN A 595 25.22 -4.58 -2.83
CA GLN A 595 26.05 -5.56 -2.13
C GLN A 595 27.17 -4.86 -1.37
N ILE A 596 27.59 -5.47 -0.26
CA ILE A 596 28.72 -5.00 0.54
C ILE A 596 29.95 -5.83 0.12
N VAL A 597 31.02 -5.13 -0.26
CA VAL A 597 32.28 -5.74 -0.71
C VAL A 597 33.47 -5.14 0.04
N ILE A 598 34.55 -5.91 0.18
CA ILE A 598 35.79 -5.42 0.79
C ILE A 598 36.57 -4.60 -0.25
N GLY A 599 37.23 -3.52 0.15
CA GLY A 599 37.93 -2.61 -0.77
C GLY A 599 39.02 -3.26 -1.62
N SER A 600 39.68 -4.31 -1.13
CA SER A 600 40.63 -5.10 -1.92
C SER A 600 39.93 -5.86 -3.06
N GLN A 601 38.72 -6.39 -2.82
CA GLN A 601 37.90 -7.04 -3.86
C GLN A 601 37.38 -6.01 -4.85
N LEU A 602 36.91 -4.86 -4.37
CA LEU A 602 36.44 -3.77 -5.23
C LEU A 602 37.58 -3.22 -6.12
N SER A 603 38.81 -3.16 -5.59
CA SER A 603 39.99 -2.77 -6.36
C SER A 603 40.31 -3.77 -7.48
N GLN A 604 40.12 -5.07 -7.24
CA GLN A 604 40.28 -6.11 -8.26
C GLN A 604 39.18 -6.01 -9.32
N LEU A 605 37.94 -5.78 -8.89
CA LEU A 605 36.76 -5.64 -9.74
C LEU A 605 36.90 -4.45 -10.70
N ASP A 606 37.38 -3.33 -10.19
CA ASP A 606 37.58 -2.08 -10.95
C ASP A 606 38.92 -2.01 -11.67
N ARG A 607 39.83 -2.97 -11.39
CA ARG A 607 41.23 -2.93 -11.83
C ARG A 607 41.92 -1.60 -11.46
N ARG A 608 41.61 -1.05 -10.29
CA ARG A 608 42.10 0.24 -9.77
C ARG A 608 42.41 0.15 -8.27
N ILE A 609 43.61 0.57 -7.86
CA ILE A 609 44.01 0.64 -6.44
C ILE A 609 43.60 2.00 -5.87
N CYS A 610 42.30 2.19 -5.67
CA CYS A 610 41.72 3.44 -5.17
C CYS A 610 40.84 3.26 -3.91
N TYR A 611 40.64 2.02 -3.47
CA TYR A 611 39.89 1.68 -2.27
C TYR A 611 40.84 1.21 -1.17
N ALA A 612 40.53 1.52 0.07
CA ALA A 612 41.27 0.98 1.21
C ALA A 612 41.00 -0.54 1.35
N ASP A 613 42.06 -1.35 1.33
CA ASP A 613 41.98 -2.82 1.19
C ASP A 613 41.13 -3.53 2.24
N LYS A 614 41.01 -2.94 3.44
CA LYS A 614 40.33 -3.51 4.61
C LYS A 614 38.97 -2.87 4.90
N ASP A 615 38.63 -1.80 4.19
CA ASP A 615 37.37 -1.10 4.41
C ASP A 615 36.25 -1.81 3.63
N TYR A 616 35.01 -1.66 4.10
CA TYR A 616 33.83 -2.20 3.45
C TYR A 616 33.13 -1.13 2.63
N TYR A 617 32.64 -1.51 1.46
CA TYR A 617 31.99 -0.63 0.51
C TYR A 617 30.64 -1.21 0.12
N LEU A 618 29.57 -0.44 0.31
CA LEU A 618 28.28 -0.69 -0.30
C LEU A 618 28.35 -0.22 -1.76
N ILE A 619 28.07 -1.12 -2.69
CA ILE A 619 27.97 -0.84 -4.12
C ILE A 619 26.58 -1.20 -4.62
N TRP A 620 26.06 -0.44 -5.57
CA TRP A 620 24.74 -0.65 -6.18
C TRP A 620 24.79 -0.23 -7.66
N PRO A 621 23.74 -0.53 -8.46
CA PRO A 621 23.71 -0.16 -9.86
C PRO A 621 23.92 1.33 -10.09
N ALA A 622 24.61 1.69 -11.18
CA ALA A 622 24.77 3.09 -11.56
C ALA A 622 23.44 3.70 -11.99
N SER A 623 23.24 5.00 -11.76
CA SER A 623 21.99 5.68 -12.10
C SER A 623 21.77 5.90 -13.61
N HIS A 624 22.70 5.45 -14.44
CA HIS A 624 22.64 5.59 -15.90
C HIS A 624 23.09 4.27 -16.49
N SER A 625 22.15 3.50 -17.01
CA SER A 625 22.42 2.24 -17.71
C SER A 625 22.81 2.45 -19.17
N TYR A 626 22.69 3.68 -19.71
CA TYR A 626 22.93 3.97 -21.12
C TYR A 626 23.64 5.31 -21.37
N VAL A 627 24.45 5.34 -22.43
CA VAL A 627 25.34 6.43 -22.89
C VAL A 627 24.65 7.79 -23.09
N LEU A 628 23.31 7.86 -23.07
CA LEU A 628 22.54 9.03 -23.51
C LEU A 628 21.58 9.63 -22.46
N THR A 629 21.32 8.97 -21.32
CA THR A 629 20.45 9.55 -20.28
C THR A 629 21.22 9.79 -18.98
N HIS A 630 20.91 10.92 -18.36
CA HIS A 630 21.59 11.44 -17.18
C HIS A 630 20.66 11.39 -15.97
N ASP A 631 20.08 10.23 -15.74
CA ASP A 631 19.06 10.07 -14.72
C ASP A 631 19.70 10.08 -13.32
N THR A 632 18.99 10.70 -12.39
CA THR A 632 19.37 10.75 -10.97
C THR A 632 18.63 9.62 -10.28
N GLY A 633 19.39 8.66 -9.75
CA GLY A 633 18.86 7.59 -8.93
C GLY A 633 18.81 8.00 -7.46
N PHE A 634 18.16 7.18 -6.63
CA PHE A 634 18.22 7.32 -5.18
C PHE A 634 18.48 5.97 -4.51
N ILE A 635 19.10 6.00 -3.34
CA ILE A 635 19.28 4.86 -2.45
C ILE A 635 18.85 5.24 -1.04
N THR A 636 18.03 4.42 -0.41
CA THR A 636 17.55 4.59 0.97
C THR A 636 18.21 3.56 1.86
N LEU A 637 18.92 4.06 2.87
CA LEU A 637 19.69 3.26 3.81
C LEU A 637 19.10 3.42 5.21
N ARG A 638 19.01 2.31 5.94
CA ARG A 638 18.62 2.30 7.35
C ARG A 638 19.73 1.72 8.19
N ASN A 639 20.05 2.39 9.29
CA ASN A 639 20.92 1.84 10.31
C ASN A 639 20.09 0.94 11.23
N CYS A 640 20.27 -0.36 11.12
CA CYS A 640 19.61 -1.37 11.94
C CYS A 640 20.34 -1.66 13.25
N SER A 641 21.49 -1.01 13.49
CA SER A 641 22.15 -1.09 14.79
C SER A 641 21.27 -0.46 15.86
N ALA A 642 21.18 -1.13 17.02
CA ALA A 642 20.47 -0.60 18.18
C ALA A 642 21.24 0.53 18.88
N THR A 643 22.57 0.58 18.74
CA THR A 643 23.41 1.44 19.59
C THR A 643 24.55 2.13 18.87
N ARG A 644 24.92 1.72 17.66
CA ARG A 644 26.13 2.24 17.00
C ARG A 644 25.79 3.09 15.78
N PRO A 645 26.23 4.37 15.75
CA PRO A 645 26.17 5.19 14.54
C PRO A 645 27.11 4.65 13.46
N ILE A 646 26.71 4.80 12.20
CA ILE A 646 27.48 4.36 11.03
C ILE A 646 27.92 5.60 10.23
N ALA A 647 29.23 5.77 10.04
CA ALA A 647 29.77 6.77 9.14
C ALA A 647 29.76 6.24 7.70
N LEU A 648 29.02 6.94 6.85
CA LEU A 648 28.92 6.73 5.41
C LEU A 648 29.84 7.73 4.72
N SER A 649 30.77 7.26 3.90
CA SER A 649 31.58 8.15 3.04
C SER A 649 31.28 7.85 1.57
N SER A 650 30.66 8.79 0.86
CA SER A 650 30.34 8.61 -0.56
C SER A 650 31.58 8.81 -1.43
N GLN A 651 31.85 7.86 -2.32
CA GLN A 651 33.00 7.86 -3.21
C GLN A 651 32.55 7.51 -4.61
N MET A 652 33.01 8.26 -5.61
CA MET A 652 32.76 7.90 -7.02
C MET A 652 33.58 6.64 -7.34
N ARG A 653 32.97 5.65 -8.01
CA ARG A 653 33.70 4.43 -8.41
C ARG A 653 34.91 4.81 -9.27
N GLU A 654 36.00 4.08 -9.08
CA GLU A 654 37.30 4.27 -9.72
C GLU A 654 38.04 5.57 -9.34
N SER A 655 37.50 6.38 -8.43
CA SER A 655 38.15 7.58 -7.89
C SER A 655 38.68 7.34 -6.47
N LYS A 656 39.66 8.13 -6.03
CA LYS A 656 40.11 8.18 -4.62
C LYS A 656 39.36 9.24 -3.80
N ASP A 657 38.57 10.08 -4.46
CA ASP A 657 37.99 11.26 -3.84
C ASP A 657 36.70 10.91 -3.10
N ILE A 658 36.74 11.07 -1.78
CA ILE A 658 35.54 11.04 -0.94
C ILE A 658 34.84 12.37 -1.10
N THR A 659 33.62 12.35 -1.63
CA THR A 659 32.86 13.57 -1.96
C THR A 659 32.07 14.10 -0.78
N ALA A 660 31.49 13.21 0.04
CA ALA A 660 30.68 13.58 1.19
C ALA A 660 30.79 12.54 2.30
N ARG A 661 30.48 12.97 3.52
CA ARG A 661 30.36 12.11 4.69
C ARG A 661 29.03 12.35 5.38
N TYR A 662 28.44 11.30 5.91
CA TYR A 662 27.19 11.35 6.66
C TYR A 662 27.24 10.33 7.79
N VAL A 663 26.82 10.70 9.01
CA VAL A 663 26.66 9.75 10.10
C VAL A 663 25.18 9.36 10.20
N LEU A 664 24.89 8.09 9.98
CA LEU A 664 23.56 7.50 10.09
C LEU A 664 23.37 6.94 11.50
N ARG A 665 22.51 7.56 12.31
CA ARG A 665 22.30 7.19 13.72
C ARG A 665 21.51 5.87 13.87
N PRO A 666 21.62 5.17 15.02
CA PRO A 666 20.82 3.98 15.29
C PRO A 666 19.33 4.15 14.99
N GLY A 667 18.76 3.28 14.17
CA GLY A 667 17.36 3.33 13.73
C GLY A 667 17.02 4.36 12.65
N GLU A 668 17.95 5.26 12.31
CA GLU A 668 17.74 6.31 11.31
C GLU A 668 17.66 5.71 9.91
N THR A 669 16.75 6.26 9.10
CA THR A 669 16.59 5.92 7.68
C THR A 669 16.80 7.19 6.85
N GLN A 670 17.71 7.15 5.89
CA GLN A 670 18.04 8.30 5.05
C GLN A 670 18.13 7.91 3.58
N SER A 671 17.55 8.75 2.72
CA SER A 671 17.65 8.63 1.26
C SER A 671 18.73 9.56 0.70
N PHE A 672 19.50 9.04 -0.25
CA PHE A 672 20.58 9.74 -0.93
C PHE A 672 20.34 9.70 -2.44
N ASN A 673 20.34 10.87 -3.07
CA ASN A 673 20.33 10.95 -4.52
C ASN A 673 21.75 10.77 -5.06
N TYR A 674 21.90 10.01 -6.15
CA TYR A 674 23.18 9.78 -6.78
C TYR A 674 23.06 9.85 -8.30
N ARG A 675 24.15 10.29 -8.94
CA ARG A 675 24.26 10.33 -10.40
C ARG A 675 25.58 9.74 -10.83
N GLY A 676 25.57 8.66 -11.60
CA GLY A 676 26.80 8.00 -12.03
C GLY A 676 27.05 6.65 -11.35
N PHE A 677 28.31 6.24 -11.33
CA PHE A 677 28.79 5.08 -10.58
C PHE A 677 29.30 5.52 -9.20
N TRP A 678 28.60 5.13 -8.14
CA TRP A 678 28.96 5.48 -6.77
C TRP A 678 29.11 4.25 -5.91
N CYS A 679 29.93 4.37 -4.87
CA CYS A 679 29.98 3.48 -3.73
C CYS A 679 29.93 4.28 -2.43
N ILE A 680 29.51 3.64 -1.34
CA ILE A 680 29.57 4.21 0.01
C ILE A 680 30.50 3.34 0.84
N ARG A 681 31.58 3.93 1.33
CA ARG A 681 32.43 3.31 2.34
C ARG A 681 31.71 3.31 3.68
N LEU A 682 31.70 2.16 4.34
CA LEU A 682 31.06 1.92 5.64
C LEU A 682 32.12 1.89 6.73
N ALA A 683 31.95 2.72 7.76
CA ALA A 683 32.77 2.71 8.97
C ALA A 683 31.89 2.95 10.19
N LEU A 684 32.33 2.50 11.37
CA LEU A 684 31.70 2.91 12.62
C LEU A 684 32.05 4.38 12.82
N ALA A 685 31.07 5.22 13.18
CA ALA A 685 31.37 6.63 13.42
C ALA A 685 32.28 6.76 14.64
N SER A 686 33.34 7.55 14.50
CA SER A 686 34.16 7.97 15.62
C SER A 686 33.54 9.18 16.31
N ASP A 687 33.92 9.45 17.56
CA ASP A 687 33.45 10.63 18.29
C ASP A 687 33.75 11.94 17.50
N ASP A 688 34.82 11.96 16.71
CA ASP A 688 35.20 13.08 15.84
C ASP A 688 34.24 13.26 14.64
N ASP A 689 33.66 12.17 14.12
CA ASP A 689 32.73 12.22 13.00
C ASP A 689 31.39 12.85 13.40
N GLU A 690 30.92 12.58 14.63
CA GLU A 690 29.68 13.18 15.15
C GLU A 690 29.81 14.69 15.36
N ALA A 691 30.98 15.14 15.84
CA ALA A 691 31.26 16.57 16.04
C ALA A 691 31.29 17.35 14.72
N GLY A 692 31.75 16.73 13.63
CA GLY A 692 31.83 17.36 12.31
C GLY A 692 30.47 17.61 11.64
N GLN A 693 29.48 16.77 11.89
CA GLN A 693 28.15 16.88 11.25
C GLN A 693 27.31 18.02 11.84
N ALA A 694 27.53 18.40 13.10
CA ALA A 694 26.83 19.51 13.76
C ALA A 694 27.14 20.89 13.14
N ALA A 695 28.20 21.00 12.31
CA ALA A 695 28.66 22.28 11.78
C ALA A 695 28.13 22.64 10.38
N THR A 696 27.52 21.70 9.65
CA THR A 696 27.03 21.98 8.28
C THR A 696 25.70 21.28 8.00
N PRO A 697 24.54 21.96 8.14
CA PRO A 697 23.29 21.43 7.63
C PRO A 697 23.36 21.34 6.10
N PRO A 698 22.72 20.34 5.47
CA PRO A 698 22.54 20.31 4.01
C PRO A 698 21.60 21.47 3.63
N SER A 699 22.15 22.64 3.34
CA SER A 699 21.35 23.80 2.97
C SER A 699 21.15 23.87 1.45
N ALA A 700 19.89 23.82 1.03
CA ALA A 700 19.41 24.78 0.06
C ALA A 700 19.05 26.07 0.84
N LEU A 701 19.87 27.12 0.65
CA LEU A 701 19.65 28.56 0.88
C LEU A 701 18.62 29.03 1.97
N SER A 702 19.17 29.64 3.05
CA SER A 702 18.62 30.71 3.94
C SER A 702 17.32 30.41 4.74
N ARG A 703 17.26 30.44 6.09
CA ARG A 703 17.69 31.48 7.05
C ARG A 703 17.68 30.90 8.49
N ALA A 704 18.60 31.40 9.31
CA ALA A 704 18.98 31.11 10.71
C ALA A 704 18.01 30.44 11.72
N ALA A 705 18.56 29.47 12.49
CA ALA A 705 18.36 29.33 13.93
C ALA A 705 19.54 28.54 14.56
N THR A 706 20.09 29.01 15.67
CA THR A 706 21.21 28.41 16.42
C THR A 706 20.66 27.59 17.58
N PHE A 707 21.08 26.33 17.74
CA PHE A 707 20.83 25.54 18.95
C PHE A 707 22.15 25.00 19.52
N PHE A 708 22.36 25.23 20.81
CA PHE A 708 23.39 24.60 21.62
C PHE A 708 22.83 23.32 22.25
N PHE A 709 23.56 22.20 22.17
CA PHE A 709 23.30 20.99 22.96
C PHE A 709 24.44 20.78 23.98
N PRO A 710 24.16 20.47 25.26
CA PRO A 710 25.17 20.03 26.20
C PRO A 710 25.40 18.52 26.10
N ALA A 711 26.64 18.12 26.40
CA ALA A 711 27.15 16.76 26.34
C ALA A 711 26.35 15.76 27.21
N THR A 712 25.99 14.61 26.63
CA THR A 712 25.41 13.46 27.34
C THR A 712 26.46 12.41 27.69
N ALA A 713 26.27 11.80 28.86
CA ALA A 713 27.14 10.83 29.51
C ALA A 713 27.32 9.50 28.74
N GLN A 714 28.50 8.89 28.93
CA GLN A 714 28.92 7.60 28.37
C GLN A 714 28.03 6.42 28.81
N PRO A 715 27.58 5.55 27.89
CA PRO A 715 27.03 4.24 28.24
C PRO A 715 28.15 3.23 28.55
N ALA A 716 27.82 2.24 29.39
CA ALA A 716 28.71 1.20 29.86
C ALA A 716 29.40 0.42 28.72
N SER A 717 30.71 0.18 28.87
CA SER A 717 31.57 -0.46 27.88
C SER A 717 31.18 -1.92 27.62
N VAL A 718 30.48 -2.19 26.52
CA VAL A 718 30.40 -3.51 25.92
C VAL A 718 31.68 -3.76 25.12
N SER A 719 32.36 -4.88 25.36
CA SER A 719 33.60 -5.29 24.69
C SER A 719 33.50 -5.11 23.16
N ALA A 720 34.32 -4.22 22.62
CA ALA A 720 34.18 -3.66 21.26
C ALA A 720 34.89 -4.46 20.14
N ASN A 721 35.50 -5.62 20.44
CA ASN A 721 36.48 -6.25 19.55
C ASN A 721 35.95 -7.43 18.70
N GLY A 722 34.63 -7.58 18.54
CA GLY A 722 34.06 -8.54 17.60
C GLY A 722 34.14 -8.05 16.15
N PRO A 723 34.30 -8.93 15.15
CA PRO A 723 34.21 -8.53 13.74
C PRO A 723 32.83 -7.93 13.45
N VAL A 724 32.82 -6.75 12.84
CA VAL A 724 31.58 -6.04 12.48
C VAL A 724 30.90 -6.79 11.34
N ARG A 725 29.64 -7.19 11.55
CA ARG A 725 28.77 -7.78 10.52
C ARG A 725 27.93 -6.67 9.92
N TRP A 726 28.39 -6.12 8.80
CA TRP A 726 27.74 -4.98 8.16
C TRP A 726 26.33 -5.30 7.68
N GLU A 727 26.09 -6.54 7.26
CA GLU A 727 24.80 -7.04 6.77
C GLU A 727 23.71 -7.02 7.85
N GLU A 728 24.08 -7.05 9.14
CA GLU A 728 23.16 -6.93 10.27
C GLU A 728 22.97 -5.47 10.71
N MET A 729 23.87 -4.58 10.28
CA MET A 729 23.92 -3.17 10.72
C MET A 729 23.33 -2.19 9.73
N ILE A 730 23.43 -2.44 8.42
CA ILE A 730 22.88 -1.57 7.39
C ILE A 730 21.90 -2.33 6.49
N GLU A 731 20.70 -1.79 6.37
CA GLU A 731 19.66 -2.30 5.47
C GLU A 731 19.48 -1.34 4.30
N VAL A 732 19.54 -1.87 3.08
CA VAL A 732 19.13 -1.13 1.89
C VAL A 732 17.62 -1.26 1.75
N VAL A 733 16.90 -0.25 2.25
CA VAL A 733 15.42 -0.21 2.24
C VAL A 733 14.88 -0.18 0.81
N GLY A 734 15.60 0.50 -0.09
CA GLY A 734 15.29 0.52 -1.52
C GLY A 734 16.25 1.40 -2.31
N TYR A 735 16.28 1.20 -3.62
CA TYR A 735 16.94 2.11 -4.55
C TYR A 735 16.18 2.12 -5.88
N SER A 736 16.25 3.24 -6.60
CA SER A 736 15.71 3.37 -7.95
C SER A 736 16.71 4.09 -8.84
N ILE A 737 16.63 3.78 -10.13
CA ILE A 737 17.36 4.48 -11.20
C ILE A 737 16.44 5.50 -11.88
N ASP A 738 15.12 5.31 -11.79
CA ASP A 738 14.16 6.16 -12.47
C ASP A 738 13.91 7.43 -11.66
N GLY A 739 14.37 8.57 -12.18
CA GLY A 739 14.14 9.92 -11.66
C GLY A 739 12.69 10.40 -11.75
N GLY A 740 11.71 9.50 -11.68
CA GLY A 740 10.29 9.79 -11.67
C GLY A 740 9.91 10.62 -10.45
N ASN A 741 9.98 11.94 -10.62
CA ASN A 741 9.45 13.02 -9.79
C ASN A 741 9.00 12.64 -8.36
N HIS A 742 9.96 12.57 -7.42
CA HIS A 742 9.70 12.45 -5.98
C HIS A 742 9.16 13.74 -5.31
N GLY A 743 8.67 14.70 -6.10
CA GLY A 743 8.20 16.01 -5.62
C GLY A 743 7.02 15.98 -4.62
N ASN A 744 6.37 14.83 -4.39
CA ASN A 744 5.21 14.73 -3.49
C ASN A 744 5.47 14.02 -2.16
N LEU A 745 6.71 13.59 -1.85
CA LEU A 745 7.04 12.91 -0.58
C LEU A 745 7.69 13.82 0.48
N LEU A 746 7.98 15.09 0.16
CA LEU A 746 8.56 16.09 1.08
C LEU A 746 7.54 17.15 1.53
N GLY A 747 6.25 16.85 1.39
CA GLY A 747 5.13 17.70 1.78
C GLY A 747 4.49 17.33 3.11
N MET A 748 5.16 16.61 4.01
CA MET A 748 4.77 16.45 5.42
C MET A 748 5.99 16.04 6.25
N ALA A 749 6.74 17.03 6.73
CA ALA A 749 7.65 16.92 7.87
C ALA A 749 7.41 18.13 8.77
#